data_AF-A0A6A6C503-F1
#
_entry.id   AF-A0A6A6C503-F1
#
_cell.length_a   1.000
_cell.length_b   1.000
_cell.length_c   1.000
_cell.angle_alpha   90.00
_cell.angle_beta   90.00
_cell.angle_gamma   90.00
#
_symmetry.space_group_name_H-M   'P 1'
#
loop_
_entity.id
_entity.type
_entity.pdbx_description
1 polymer ?
#
loop_
_entity_poly.entity_id
_entity_poly.type
_entity_poly.pdbx_seq_one_letter_code
_entity_poly.pdbx_strand_id
1 'polypeptide(L)'
;MESRVLFFCFLSLLLGPLPSHAERNNLESRDVAPGTPVDAGTELRILPLGDSITWGFASPDGNGYRLRLFNDLSGDDVVMAGTQHNGNMQDYWNEGYPGKTIEFIANACGAALAQNPNIVLLMAGTNDMNPDASISTEGSDPNAAAQRLSNLVDQIFENVPNTVVLVAKIPQVRDSRQESNTEKFNALIPGMVSDRANHGQHVALVDMSFITPVSINSSLFDGVHPNEAAYQSMGDTWYQAIHNIPQGWIQPPVGPDPDHPYNCDPSNGGSGSGGGNSGSGEGGGGSSGGGGGSRGGVDSNANGGPDPSIPPPVFHHDKLQCEIALGVGHPGDWNYKKNWVAGGKIADGLHLDMPGVQLFDMDGDVRTGVNETSGLLVCWKNNWPDPWAPCGSNNGIIASGAGPRDQVFFGYMKGDSKADYLVVNGDTGAVTVYWNEGPDNSADNGWRFNPGGVIATGVPHANLQTLRFADMNGDGRTDYVVAGKGGSLNLYLNTGLQGSYDILFVNAGGIATGADDDLTTLILSDVTGDGRADYMIWDQQAGLSGFLNIRTRDEGTPFFAQQGGAKYIADGITQNPDSIRLADIDGDGLNDYCYIDDVGALWIWWNRGTADTSTGGDGVRLHDLDGDGVDDYVYLDYATGQPYAYLNAGPNPSYPDGWQFNAFNGGKPIASGACPRDQVHWGDIDGDKRADYLCLNDKTGEVVAYLNGGPDPTADNGWRFNPVGSIASGLGPGKNSRFADVDGDLIDYIELSKGGKTNIWKNNHPDPWSPMDDANASGIGRPPAEITFANINNDGKADYIWTDPLSGQPHVWCNHYPSQPVWLACDYPNVRGEGMAGANVLYAKVQNRTGAQAVFVNPDNGAIAASHDGC
;
A
#
# COMPACT_ATOMS: atom_id res chain seq x y z
N MET A 1 51.09 42.78 -44.81
CA MET A 1 52.18 42.39 -43.89
C MET A 1 52.36 43.58 -42.96
N GLU A 2 51.87 43.59 -41.72
CA GLU A 2 51.42 42.48 -40.86
C GLU A 2 50.03 42.70 -40.26
N SER A 3 49.55 41.68 -39.55
CA SER A 3 48.20 41.41 -39.04
C SER A 3 47.45 42.52 -38.29
N ARG A 4 46.15 42.65 -38.59
CA ARG A 4 45.04 42.78 -37.64
C ARG A 4 43.73 42.37 -38.34
N VAL A 5 42.99 41.44 -37.75
CA VAL A 5 41.88 40.71 -38.37
C VAL A 5 40.75 40.53 -37.35
N LEU A 6 39.51 40.35 -37.84
CA LEU A 6 38.26 39.99 -37.13
C LEU A 6 37.57 41.11 -36.32
N PHE A 7 36.68 41.83 -37.01
CA PHE A 7 35.34 42.19 -36.50
C PHE A 7 34.44 42.49 -37.72
N PHE A 8 33.38 41.71 -37.97
CA PHE A 8 32.44 41.98 -39.06
C PHE A 8 31.03 41.41 -38.83
N CYS A 9 30.03 42.16 -39.27
CA CYS A 9 28.62 41.81 -39.46
C CYS A 9 27.78 41.40 -38.23
N PHE A 10 27.10 42.39 -37.64
CA PHE A 10 25.78 42.20 -37.04
C PHE A 10 24.69 42.72 -38.00
N LEU A 11 23.46 42.24 -37.83
CA LEU A 11 22.20 42.77 -38.37
C LEU A 11 21.81 42.42 -39.83
N SER A 12 21.39 41.17 -40.05
CA SER A 12 20.28 40.79 -40.96
C SER A 12 19.96 39.29 -40.86
N LEU A 13 18.99 38.92 -40.02
CA LEU A 13 18.17 37.68 -40.07
C LEU A 13 17.40 37.52 -38.74
N LEU A 14 16.13 37.91 -38.75
CA LEU A 14 15.12 37.61 -37.74
C LEU A 14 13.83 37.37 -38.53
N LEU A 15 13.04 36.38 -38.12
CA LEU A 15 12.08 35.62 -38.94
C LEU A 15 12.76 34.56 -39.83
N GLY A 16 12.87 33.34 -39.29
CA GLY A 16 12.98 32.12 -40.09
C GLY A 16 11.67 31.82 -40.84
N PRO A 17 11.62 30.75 -41.64
CA PRO A 17 10.37 30.34 -42.29
C PRO A 17 9.29 30.04 -41.24
N LEU A 18 8.05 30.45 -41.51
CA LEU A 18 6.90 29.96 -40.74
C LEU A 18 6.81 28.43 -40.92
N PRO A 19 6.56 27.67 -39.84
CA PRO A 19 6.38 26.23 -39.93
C PRO A 19 5.22 25.88 -40.86
N SER A 20 5.28 24.69 -41.45
CA SER A 20 4.24 24.23 -42.37
C SER A 20 2.91 24.02 -41.63
N HIS A 21 1.77 24.07 -42.32
CA HIS A 21 0.47 23.89 -41.64
C HIS A 21 0.33 22.55 -40.90
N ALA A 22 1.10 21.52 -41.27
CA ALA A 22 1.13 20.23 -40.58
C ALA A 22 1.78 20.29 -39.18
N GLU A 23 2.72 21.22 -38.93
CA GLU A 23 3.39 21.36 -37.64
C GLU A 23 2.58 22.16 -36.61
N ARG A 24 1.45 22.76 -37.00
CA ARG A 24 0.58 23.53 -36.07
C ARG A 24 -0.47 22.71 -35.33
N ASN A 25 -0.56 21.41 -35.60
CA ASN A 25 -1.55 20.52 -34.99
C ASN A 25 -0.93 19.53 -33.98
N ASN A 26 0.39 19.58 -33.75
CA ASN A 26 0.99 19.03 -32.55
C ASN A 26 0.83 20.05 -31.44
N LEU A 27 0.10 19.67 -30.40
CA LEU A 27 -0.07 20.49 -29.20
C LEU A 27 1.24 20.44 -28.39
N GLU A 28 2.07 21.48 -28.49
CA GLU A 28 3.30 21.58 -27.69
C GLU A 28 2.97 21.52 -26.19
N SER A 29 3.63 20.63 -25.46
CA SER A 29 3.41 20.46 -24.02
C SER A 29 3.73 21.76 -23.28
N ARG A 30 2.69 22.40 -22.74
CA ARG A 30 2.81 23.37 -21.66
C ARG A 30 2.76 22.58 -20.37
N ASP A 31 3.63 22.87 -19.42
CA ASP A 31 3.52 22.31 -18.07
C ASP A 31 2.43 23.09 -17.32
N VAL A 32 1.16 22.82 -17.63
CA VAL A 32 0.03 23.42 -16.89
C VAL A 32 -0.14 22.68 -15.58
N ALA A 33 -0.22 23.43 -14.48
CA ALA A 33 -0.45 22.86 -13.15
C ALA A 33 -1.87 22.27 -13.04
N PRO A 34 -2.07 21.13 -12.34
CA PRO A 34 -3.38 20.60 -11.98
C PRO A 34 -4.29 21.65 -11.32
N GLY A 35 -5.59 21.54 -11.57
CA GLY A 35 -6.62 22.48 -11.07
C GLY A 35 -6.64 23.83 -11.77
N THR A 36 -5.98 23.97 -12.92
CA THR A 36 -6.13 25.15 -13.79
C THR A 36 -7.40 24.96 -14.63
N PRO A 37 -8.36 25.90 -14.66
CA PRO A 37 -9.55 25.75 -15.48
C PRO A 37 -9.23 25.84 -16.98
N VAL A 38 -9.70 24.86 -17.76
CA VAL A 38 -9.54 24.76 -19.22
C VAL A 38 -10.29 25.89 -19.93
N ASP A 39 -11.57 26.07 -19.61
CA ASP A 39 -12.42 27.14 -20.14
C ASP A 39 -13.42 27.58 -19.06
N ALA A 40 -12.99 28.54 -18.23
CA ALA A 40 -13.67 28.90 -16.99
C ALA A 40 -15.15 29.26 -17.17
N GLY A 41 -16.04 28.38 -16.71
CA GLY A 41 -17.50 28.52 -16.79
C GLY A 41 -18.17 27.69 -17.89
N THR A 42 -17.42 26.85 -18.60
CA THR A 42 -17.93 25.84 -19.54
C THR A 42 -17.79 24.44 -18.94
N GLU A 43 -18.89 23.70 -18.82
CA GLU A 43 -18.89 22.28 -18.42
C GLU A 43 -18.14 21.42 -19.45
N LEU A 44 -17.28 20.53 -18.97
CA LEU A 44 -16.54 19.56 -19.77
C LEU A 44 -17.24 18.20 -19.70
N ARG A 45 -18.07 17.91 -20.71
CA ARG A 45 -18.70 16.59 -20.87
C ARG A 45 -17.80 15.69 -21.72
N ILE A 46 -16.96 14.93 -21.03
CA ILE A 46 -15.84 14.17 -21.60
C ILE A 46 -16.26 12.71 -21.84
N LEU A 47 -16.09 12.20 -23.06
CA LEU A 47 -16.26 10.77 -23.39
C LEU A 47 -14.89 10.10 -23.61
N PRO A 48 -14.40 9.27 -22.67
CA PRO A 48 -13.28 8.36 -22.90
C PRO A 48 -13.76 7.19 -23.78
N LEU A 49 -13.29 7.10 -25.02
CA LEU A 49 -13.71 6.12 -26.01
C LEU A 49 -12.52 5.27 -26.48
N GLY A 50 -12.58 3.94 -26.32
CA GLY A 50 -11.45 3.10 -26.70
C GLY A 50 -11.52 1.62 -26.36
N ASP A 51 -10.35 1.02 -26.22
CA ASP A 51 -10.18 -0.40 -25.89
C ASP A 51 -9.93 -0.63 -24.38
N SER A 52 -9.27 -1.74 -24.00
CA SER A 52 -8.94 -2.08 -22.62
C SER A 52 -8.11 -1.01 -21.89
N ILE A 53 -7.32 -0.21 -22.61
CA ILE A 53 -6.52 0.86 -22.00
C ILE A 53 -7.43 2.03 -21.58
N THR A 54 -8.51 2.31 -22.31
CA THR A 54 -9.55 3.29 -21.88
C THR A 54 -10.44 2.75 -20.77
N TRP A 55 -10.73 1.44 -20.78
CA TRP A 55 -11.41 0.77 -19.66
C TRP A 55 -10.64 0.87 -18.34
N GLY A 56 -9.30 0.98 -18.39
CA GLY A 56 -8.43 0.95 -17.20
C GLY A 56 -8.01 -0.48 -16.81
N PHE A 57 -7.92 -1.39 -17.78
CA PHE A 57 -7.45 -2.76 -17.53
C PHE A 57 -5.99 -2.76 -17.04
N ALA A 58 -5.71 -3.57 -16.01
CA ALA A 58 -4.42 -3.62 -15.29
C ALA A 58 -4.01 -2.33 -14.54
N SER A 59 -4.88 -1.32 -14.43
CA SER A 59 -4.78 -0.31 -13.37
C SER A 59 -5.38 -0.88 -12.08
N PRO A 60 -4.72 -0.78 -10.91
CA PRO A 60 -5.17 -1.41 -9.66
C PRO A 60 -6.55 -0.94 -9.19
N ASP A 61 -6.89 0.32 -9.45
CA ASP A 61 -8.15 0.94 -9.06
C ASP A 61 -9.24 0.85 -10.14
N GLY A 62 -8.93 0.26 -11.31
CA GLY A 62 -9.79 0.17 -12.49
C GLY A 62 -10.05 1.48 -13.25
N ASN A 63 -9.58 2.63 -12.79
CA ASN A 63 -9.78 3.91 -13.45
C ASN A 63 -8.84 4.09 -14.65
N GLY A 64 -7.61 3.56 -14.56
CA GLY A 64 -6.55 3.84 -15.53
C GLY A 64 -6.26 5.34 -15.60
N TYR A 65 -6.04 5.86 -16.80
CA TYR A 65 -5.72 7.29 -16.98
C TYR A 65 -6.84 8.25 -16.53
N ARG A 66 -8.08 7.75 -16.38
CA ARG A 66 -9.27 8.58 -16.17
C ARG A 66 -9.28 9.25 -14.81
N LEU A 67 -8.83 8.58 -13.74
CA LEU A 67 -8.75 9.19 -12.40
C LEU A 67 -7.76 10.36 -12.38
N ARG A 68 -6.56 10.15 -12.95
CA ARG A 68 -5.54 11.21 -12.95
C ARG A 68 -6.03 12.43 -13.75
N LEU A 69 -6.61 12.21 -14.93
CA LEU A 69 -7.22 13.26 -15.73
C LEU A 69 -8.33 14.01 -14.96
N PHE A 70 -9.24 13.29 -14.30
CA PHE A 70 -10.34 13.87 -13.53
C PHE A 70 -9.83 14.73 -12.36
N ASN A 71 -8.81 14.24 -11.65
CA ASN A 71 -8.17 14.98 -10.56
C ASN A 71 -7.42 16.23 -11.05
N ASP A 72 -6.73 16.13 -12.20
CA ASP A 72 -6.02 17.27 -12.78
C ASP A 72 -7.01 18.35 -13.29
N LEU A 73 -8.22 17.95 -13.73
CA LEU A 73 -9.34 18.83 -14.08
C LEU A 73 -10.14 19.37 -12.88
N SER A 74 -9.66 19.25 -11.64
CA SER A 74 -10.36 19.71 -10.42
C SER A 74 -10.67 21.22 -10.33
N GLY A 75 -10.26 22.02 -11.32
CA GLY A 75 -10.64 23.43 -11.49
C GLY A 75 -11.84 23.67 -12.42
N ASP A 76 -12.30 22.63 -13.12
CA ASP A 76 -13.40 22.66 -14.08
C ASP A 76 -14.63 21.91 -13.56
N ASP A 77 -15.78 22.11 -14.21
CA ASP A 77 -17.00 21.32 -14.00
C ASP A 77 -16.98 20.16 -15.00
N VAL A 78 -16.90 18.91 -14.52
CA VAL A 78 -16.59 17.74 -15.35
C VAL A 78 -17.68 16.67 -15.20
N VAL A 79 -18.19 16.21 -16.34
CA VAL A 79 -19.16 15.11 -16.45
C VAL A 79 -18.59 14.05 -17.39
N MET A 80 -18.47 12.81 -16.94
CA MET A 80 -17.95 11.71 -17.73
C MET A 80 -19.10 11.00 -18.47
N ALA A 81 -19.08 11.11 -19.79
CA ALA A 81 -20.01 10.43 -20.68
C ALA A 81 -19.53 8.99 -20.97
N GLY A 82 -20.49 8.08 -21.18
CA GLY A 82 -20.23 6.67 -21.41
C GLY A 82 -21.42 5.78 -21.10
N THR A 83 -21.40 4.54 -21.58
CA THR A 83 -22.34 3.48 -21.16
C THR A 83 -21.65 2.37 -20.38
N GLN A 84 -20.33 2.31 -20.45
CA GLN A 84 -19.48 1.44 -19.65
C GLN A 84 -19.06 2.15 -18.37
N HIS A 85 -18.73 1.38 -17.34
CA HIS A 85 -18.16 1.88 -16.10
C HIS A 85 -17.12 0.89 -15.58
N ASN A 86 -16.01 1.41 -15.09
CA ASN A 86 -14.99 0.63 -14.41
C ASN A 86 -14.16 1.55 -13.53
N GLY A 87 -13.75 1.05 -12.36
CA GLY A 87 -12.99 1.77 -11.36
C GLY A 87 -13.83 2.55 -10.34
N ASN A 88 -13.16 3.29 -9.47
CA ASN A 88 -13.72 3.90 -8.26
C ASN A 88 -13.67 5.45 -8.21
N MET A 89 -13.24 6.12 -9.28
CA MET A 89 -13.25 7.59 -9.36
C MET A 89 -14.69 8.16 -9.28
N GLN A 90 -14.83 9.41 -8.82
CA GLN A 90 -16.12 10.05 -8.55
C GLN A 90 -17.14 9.92 -9.70
N ASP A 91 -16.66 9.99 -10.95
CA ASP A 91 -17.46 9.84 -12.16
C ASP A 91 -16.81 8.80 -13.10
N TYR A 92 -16.89 7.52 -12.75
CA TYR A 92 -16.16 6.42 -13.40
C TYR A 92 -16.69 5.98 -14.79
N TRP A 93 -17.62 6.72 -15.39
CA TRP A 93 -18.22 6.36 -16.67
C TRP A 93 -17.23 6.53 -17.84
N ASN A 94 -17.35 5.64 -18.83
CA ASN A 94 -16.49 5.59 -20.00
C ASN A 94 -17.14 4.76 -21.13
N GLU A 95 -16.43 4.62 -22.24
CA GLU A 95 -16.81 3.79 -23.38
C GLU A 95 -15.58 2.99 -23.87
N GLY A 96 -14.89 2.35 -22.91
CA GLY A 96 -13.79 1.42 -23.13
C GLY A 96 -14.27 0.00 -23.38
N TYR A 97 -13.60 -0.75 -24.26
CA TYR A 97 -13.99 -2.11 -24.60
C TYR A 97 -12.80 -3.10 -24.59
N PRO A 98 -12.62 -3.85 -23.49
CA PRO A 98 -11.50 -4.79 -23.36
C PRO A 98 -11.43 -5.86 -24.46
N GLY A 99 -10.24 -6.00 -25.07
CA GLY A 99 -9.99 -6.97 -26.13
C GLY A 99 -10.76 -6.73 -27.43
N LYS A 100 -11.27 -5.50 -27.67
CA LYS A 100 -12.03 -5.14 -28.88
C LYS A 100 -11.26 -4.25 -29.83
N THR A 101 -11.51 -4.47 -31.12
CA THR A 101 -10.96 -3.72 -32.25
C THR A 101 -11.77 -2.45 -32.53
N ILE A 102 -11.21 -1.56 -33.35
CA ILE A 102 -11.85 -0.31 -33.77
C ILE A 102 -13.23 -0.55 -34.42
N GLU A 103 -13.40 -1.63 -35.19
CA GLU A 103 -14.67 -1.98 -35.83
C GLU A 103 -15.76 -2.27 -34.77
N PHE A 104 -15.44 -3.03 -33.73
CA PHE A 104 -16.39 -3.32 -32.65
C PHE A 104 -16.75 -2.03 -31.89
N ILE A 105 -15.75 -1.20 -31.56
CA ILE A 105 -15.94 0.06 -30.84
C ILE A 105 -16.86 1.01 -31.63
N ALA A 106 -16.64 1.12 -32.95
CA ALA A 106 -17.50 1.90 -33.84
C ALA A 106 -18.95 1.40 -33.85
N ASN A 107 -19.17 0.08 -33.88
CA ASN A 107 -20.51 -0.50 -33.83
C ASN A 107 -21.21 -0.37 -32.47
N ALA A 108 -20.47 -0.19 -31.36
CA ALA A 108 -21.00 -0.15 -30.01
C ALA A 108 -21.27 1.27 -29.47
N CYS A 109 -20.39 2.24 -29.78
CA CYS A 109 -20.35 3.57 -29.13
C CYS A 109 -21.56 4.51 -29.36
N GLY A 110 -22.53 4.14 -30.19
CA GLY A 110 -23.65 5.01 -30.57
C GLY A 110 -24.52 5.48 -29.39
N ALA A 111 -24.62 4.67 -28.33
CA ALA A 111 -25.37 5.04 -27.13
C ALA A 111 -24.65 6.08 -26.26
N ALA A 112 -23.31 6.02 -26.17
CA ALA A 112 -22.53 7.06 -25.49
C ALA A 112 -22.46 8.36 -26.31
N LEU A 113 -22.36 8.28 -27.63
CA LEU A 113 -22.43 9.48 -28.49
C LEU A 113 -23.78 10.21 -28.37
N ALA A 114 -24.88 9.48 -28.13
CA ALA A 114 -26.19 10.08 -27.88
C ALA A 114 -26.29 10.92 -26.58
N GLN A 115 -25.28 10.85 -25.70
CA GLN A 115 -25.17 11.68 -24.49
C GLN A 115 -24.61 13.09 -24.76
N ASN A 116 -24.26 13.39 -26.02
CA ASN A 116 -23.73 14.67 -26.49
C ASN A 116 -22.49 15.18 -25.71
N PRO A 117 -21.42 14.37 -25.58
CA PRO A 117 -20.12 14.89 -25.11
C PRO A 117 -19.67 16.08 -25.98
N ASN A 118 -18.99 17.05 -25.35
CA ASN A 118 -18.34 18.15 -26.04
C ASN A 118 -16.82 17.93 -26.21
N ILE A 119 -16.26 16.90 -25.55
CA ILE A 119 -14.90 16.40 -25.75
C ILE A 119 -14.95 14.87 -25.86
N VAL A 120 -14.34 14.29 -26.90
CA VAL A 120 -14.13 12.84 -27.03
C VAL A 120 -12.64 12.54 -27.00
N LEU A 121 -12.21 11.65 -26.10
CA LEU A 121 -10.85 11.14 -25.99
C LEU A 121 -10.81 9.78 -26.70
N LEU A 122 -10.37 9.75 -27.96
CA LEU A 122 -10.41 8.56 -28.80
C LEU A 122 -9.04 7.85 -28.80
N MET A 123 -8.99 6.65 -28.25
CA MET A 123 -7.81 5.79 -28.27
C MET A 123 -8.20 4.34 -28.57
N ALA A 124 -8.06 3.93 -29.83
CA ALA A 124 -8.42 2.59 -30.29
C ALA A 124 -7.44 2.09 -31.36
N GLY A 125 -7.15 0.79 -31.33
CA GLY A 125 -6.31 0.11 -32.32
C GLY A 125 -5.29 -0.86 -31.74
N THR A 126 -5.15 -0.93 -30.41
CA THR A 126 -4.21 -1.83 -29.74
C THR A 126 -4.50 -3.29 -30.12
N ASN A 127 -5.78 -3.67 -30.09
CA ASN A 127 -6.24 -5.01 -30.46
C ASN A 127 -6.18 -5.27 -31.97
N ASP A 128 -6.41 -4.26 -32.81
CA ASP A 128 -6.24 -4.38 -34.27
C ASP A 128 -4.81 -4.80 -34.62
N MET A 129 -3.79 -4.27 -33.94
CA MET A 129 -2.39 -4.59 -34.25
C MET A 129 -1.95 -5.99 -33.79
N ASN A 130 -2.75 -6.66 -32.96
CA ASN A 130 -2.40 -7.95 -32.35
C ASN A 130 -2.20 -9.05 -33.43
N PRO A 131 -1.11 -9.85 -33.37
CA PRO A 131 -0.86 -10.93 -34.31
C PRO A 131 -1.82 -12.13 -34.14
N ASP A 132 -2.57 -12.22 -33.04
CA ASP A 132 -3.59 -13.23 -32.83
C ASP A 132 -4.90 -12.84 -33.53
N ALA A 133 -5.31 -13.62 -34.53
CA ALA A 133 -6.53 -13.41 -35.29
C ALA A 133 -7.83 -13.66 -34.50
N SER A 134 -7.76 -14.19 -33.27
CA SER A 134 -8.89 -14.24 -32.35
C SER A 134 -9.12 -12.91 -31.61
N ILE A 135 -8.12 -12.03 -31.57
CA ILE A 135 -8.18 -10.68 -30.99
C ILE A 135 -8.32 -9.63 -32.10
N SER A 136 -7.49 -9.72 -33.15
CA SER A 136 -7.57 -8.87 -34.34
C SER A 136 -8.57 -9.46 -35.36
N THR A 137 -9.87 -9.39 -35.03
CA THR A 137 -10.94 -10.07 -35.79
C THR A 137 -11.12 -9.53 -37.22
N GLU A 138 -10.78 -8.27 -37.47
CA GLU A 138 -10.81 -7.63 -38.81
C GLU A 138 -9.41 -7.54 -39.46
N GLY A 139 -8.43 -8.25 -38.89
CA GLY A 139 -7.08 -8.38 -39.39
C GLY A 139 -6.13 -7.22 -39.06
N SER A 140 -4.87 -7.57 -38.87
CA SER A 140 -3.81 -6.70 -38.35
C SER A 140 -3.00 -5.94 -39.41
N ASP A 141 -3.67 -5.49 -40.48
CA ASP A 141 -3.06 -4.52 -41.42
C ASP A 141 -3.19 -3.09 -40.88
N PRO A 142 -2.06 -2.37 -40.66
CA PRO A 142 -2.08 -0.99 -40.16
C PRO A 142 -2.87 -0.01 -41.03
N ASN A 143 -2.92 -0.20 -42.36
CA ASN A 143 -3.65 0.70 -43.25
C ASN A 143 -5.17 0.51 -43.14
N ALA A 144 -5.63 -0.75 -43.11
CA ALA A 144 -7.03 -1.09 -42.86
C ALA A 144 -7.50 -0.61 -41.48
N ALA A 145 -6.69 -0.82 -40.43
CA ALA A 145 -6.98 -0.30 -39.10
C ALA A 145 -7.03 1.23 -39.05
N ALA A 146 -6.10 1.93 -39.70
CA ALA A 146 -6.13 3.39 -39.80
C ALA A 146 -7.37 3.89 -40.56
N GLN A 147 -7.84 3.17 -41.59
CA GLN A 147 -9.10 3.48 -42.26
C GLN A 147 -10.32 3.24 -41.34
N ARG A 148 -10.31 2.20 -40.51
CA ARG A 148 -11.35 1.99 -39.47
C ARG A 148 -11.38 3.15 -38.47
N LEU A 149 -10.21 3.59 -37.99
CA LEU A 149 -10.12 4.73 -37.07
C LEU A 149 -10.62 6.03 -37.72
N SER A 150 -10.26 6.23 -38.99
CA SER A 150 -10.72 7.34 -39.82
C SER A 150 -12.27 7.36 -39.91
N ASN A 151 -12.88 6.22 -40.20
CA ASN A 151 -14.34 6.10 -40.27
C ASN A 151 -15.01 6.34 -38.89
N LEU A 152 -14.40 5.90 -37.80
CA LEU A 152 -14.91 6.14 -36.44
C LEU A 152 -14.89 7.64 -36.09
N VAL A 153 -13.84 8.38 -36.47
CA VAL A 153 -13.81 9.84 -36.31
C VAL A 153 -14.94 10.51 -37.10
N ASP A 154 -15.23 10.05 -38.32
CA ASP A 154 -16.35 10.58 -39.11
C ASP A 154 -17.70 10.26 -38.44
N GLN A 155 -17.89 9.04 -37.96
CA GLN A 155 -19.08 8.63 -37.20
C GLN A 155 -19.30 9.48 -35.94
N ILE A 156 -18.22 9.84 -35.21
CA ILE A 156 -18.30 10.74 -34.06
C ILE A 156 -18.83 12.10 -34.51
N PHE A 157 -18.28 12.72 -35.56
CA PHE A 157 -18.77 14.00 -36.07
C PHE A 157 -20.17 13.93 -36.71
N GLU A 158 -20.60 12.78 -37.22
CA GLU A 158 -21.97 12.57 -37.71
C GLU A 158 -23.00 12.56 -36.56
N ASN A 159 -22.63 12.07 -35.37
CA ASN A 159 -23.52 11.99 -34.20
C ASN A 159 -23.44 13.26 -33.31
N VAL A 160 -22.23 13.78 -33.06
CA VAL A 160 -21.96 14.93 -32.20
C VAL A 160 -21.15 16.02 -32.94
N PRO A 161 -21.75 16.71 -33.94
CA PRO A 161 -21.01 17.55 -34.89
C PRO A 161 -20.28 18.76 -34.31
N ASN A 162 -20.54 19.12 -33.05
CA ASN A 162 -19.90 20.25 -32.35
C ASN A 162 -18.83 19.80 -31.32
N THR A 163 -18.59 18.50 -31.14
CA THR A 163 -17.58 18.01 -30.19
C THR A 163 -16.17 18.36 -30.65
N VAL A 164 -15.24 18.47 -29.70
CA VAL A 164 -13.82 18.31 -29.97
C VAL A 164 -13.48 16.81 -29.93
N VAL A 165 -12.65 16.33 -30.86
CA VAL A 165 -12.14 14.96 -30.86
C VAL A 165 -10.62 14.97 -30.69
N LEU A 166 -10.12 14.44 -29.59
CA LEU A 166 -8.70 14.24 -29.35
C LEU A 166 -8.35 12.79 -29.72
N VAL A 167 -7.62 12.59 -30.82
CA VAL A 167 -7.27 11.26 -31.34
C VAL A 167 -5.86 10.90 -30.89
N ALA A 168 -5.74 9.84 -30.09
CA ALA A 168 -4.46 9.35 -29.61
C ALA A 168 -3.76 8.40 -30.59
N LYS A 169 -2.43 8.51 -30.66
CA LYS A 169 -1.57 7.35 -30.94
C LYS A 169 -1.66 6.36 -29.78
N ILE A 170 -1.57 5.06 -30.06
CA ILE A 170 -1.60 4.02 -29.02
C ILE A 170 -0.19 3.78 -28.43
N PRO A 171 -0.07 3.35 -27.16
CA PRO A 171 1.22 2.96 -26.57
C PRO A 171 1.89 1.78 -27.29
N GLN A 172 3.21 1.61 -27.10
CA GLN A 172 3.93 0.42 -27.58
C GLN A 172 3.68 -0.81 -26.73
N VAL A 173 3.96 -1.99 -27.28
CA VAL A 173 3.74 -3.30 -26.64
C VAL A 173 4.95 -4.23 -26.77
N ARG A 174 5.08 -5.21 -25.86
CA ARG A 174 6.25 -6.09 -25.70
C ARG A 174 6.39 -7.16 -26.80
N ASP A 175 5.31 -7.56 -27.49
CA ASP A 175 5.43 -8.47 -28.65
C ASP A 175 5.92 -7.72 -29.89
N SER A 176 7.18 -7.95 -30.26
CA SER A 176 7.85 -7.41 -31.46
C SER A 176 7.05 -7.46 -32.77
N ARG A 177 6.12 -8.41 -32.92
CA ARG A 177 5.26 -8.54 -34.12
C ARG A 177 4.13 -7.51 -34.09
N GLN A 178 3.58 -7.26 -32.91
CA GLN A 178 2.58 -6.21 -32.68
C GLN A 178 3.24 -4.84 -32.64
N GLU A 179 4.38 -4.68 -31.95
CA GLU A 179 5.22 -3.47 -31.89
C GLU A 179 5.46 -2.89 -33.29
N SER A 180 5.97 -3.70 -34.23
CA SER A 180 6.22 -3.25 -35.60
C SER A 180 4.93 -2.83 -36.34
N ASN A 181 3.77 -3.39 -36.00
CA ASN A 181 2.50 -2.97 -36.59
C ASN A 181 1.97 -1.69 -35.94
N THR A 182 2.11 -1.56 -34.61
CA THR A 182 1.82 -0.36 -33.82
C THR A 182 2.62 0.84 -34.31
N GLU A 183 3.92 0.70 -34.59
CA GLU A 183 4.73 1.76 -35.21
C GLU A 183 4.15 2.24 -36.55
N LYS A 184 3.78 1.30 -37.43
CA LYS A 184 3.22 1.61 -38.76
C LYS A 184 1.85 2.29 -38.64
N PHE A 185 1.01 1.84 -37.70
CA PHE A 185 -0.30 2.42 -37.44
C PHE A 185 -0.19 3.84 -36.87
N ASN A 186 0.62 4.03 -35.82
CA ASN A 186 0.89 5.34 -35.22
C ASN A 186 1.50 6.34 -36.19
N ALA A 187 2.20 5.89 -37.23
CA ALA A 187 2.73 6.76 -38.29
C ALA A 187 1.65 7.28 -39.27
N LEU A 188 0.49 6.64 -39.35
CA LEU A 188 -0.63 7.04 -40.25
C LEU A 188 -1.58 8.05 -39.59
N ILE A 189 -1.76 7.97 -38.27
CA ILE A 189 -2.69 8.82 -37.49
C ILE A 189 -2.46 10.33 -37.69
N PRO A 190 -1.21 10.87 -37.69
CA PRO A 190 -0.99 12.32 -37.87
C PRO A 190 -1.52 12.85 -39.21
N GLY A 191 -1.38 12.08 -40.29
CA GLY A 191 -1.93 12.45 -41.60
C GLY A 191 -3.45 12.55 -41.55
N MET A 192 -4.09 11.46 -41.10
CA MET A 192 -5.55 11.32 -40.93
C MET A 192 -6.18 12.44 -40.08
N VAL A 193 -5.51 12.86 -38.99
CA VAL A 193 -5.95 13.98 -38.14
C VAL A 193 -5.71 15.32 -38.85
N SER A 194 -4.54 15.53 -39.44
CA SER A 194 -4.20 16.79 -40.11
C SER A 194 -5.12 17.10 -41.29
N ASP A 195 -5.52 16.09 -42.06
CA ASP A 195 -6.45 16.25 -43.18
C ASP A 195 -7.82 16.76 -42.69
N ARG A 196 -8.36 16.21 -41.60
CA ARG A 196 -9.64 16.63 -41.02
C ARG A 196 -9.59 18.04 -40.40
N ALA A 197 -8.52 18.34 -39.66
CA ALA A 197 -8.28 19.69 -39.14
C ALA A 197 -8.15 20.74 -40.28
N ASN A 198 -7.50 20.39 -41.39
CA ASN A 198 -7.43 21.24 -42.59
C ASN A 198 -8.79 21.45 -43.28
N HIS A 199 -9.75 20.54 -43.09
CA HIS A 199 -11.15 20.70 -43.51
C HIS A 199 -12.04 21.40 -42.47
N GLY A 200 -11.46 21.87 -41.36
CA GLY A 200 -12.15 22.69 -40.35
C GLY A 200 -12.88 21.90 -39.26
N GLN A 201 -12.66 20.59 -39.13
CA GLN A 201 -13.19 19.81 -38.01
C GLN A 201 -12.36 20.08 -36.74
N HIS A 202 -13.01 20.12 -35.57
CA HIS A 202 -12.36 20.30 -34.27
C HIS A 202 -11.68 19.00 -33.81
N VAL A 203 -10.59 18.63 -34.48
CA VAL A 203 -9.83 17.41 -34.19
C VAL A 203 -8.35 17.72 -33.98
N ALA A 204 -7.74 17.10 -32.97
CA ALA A 204 -6.32 17.23 -32.66
C ALA A 204 -5.67 15.88 -32.33
N LEU A 205 -4.34 15.83 -32.44
CA LEU A 205 -3.54 14.64 -32.19
C LEU A 205 -3.03 14.64 -30.75
N VAL A 206 -3.10 13.48 -30.09
CA VAL A 206 -2.45 13.23 -28.79
C VAL A 206 -1.44 12.09 -28.95
N ASP A 207 -0.29 12.19 -28.30
CA ASP A 207 0.80 11.23 -28.47
C ASP A 207 1.03 10.40 -27.19
N MET A 208 0.39 9.23 -27.11
CA MET A 208 0.63 8.28 -26.00
C MET A 208 1.78 7.29 -26.28
N SER A 209 2.65 7.55 -27.27
CA SER A 209 3.80 6.68 -27.57
C SER A 209 5.02 6.93 -26.67
N PHE A 210 4.83 7.53 -25.49
CA PHE A 210 5.88 7.74 -24.48
C PHE A 210 6.40 6.45 -23.83
N ILE A 211 5.64 5.34 -23.93
CA ILE A 211 6.16 4.00 -23.66
C ILE A 211 7.06 3.61 -24.83
N THR A 212 8.37 3.63 -24.59
CA THR A 212 9.42 3.35 -25.59
C THR A 212 9.98 1.94 -25.39
N PRO A 213 10.70 1.36 -26.36
CA PRO A 213 11.39 0.07 -26.17
C PRO A 213 12.36 0.02 -24.98
N VAL A 214 12.78 1.18 -24.43
CA VAL A 214 13.63 1.29 -23.23
C VAL A 214 12.80 1.19 -21.95
N SER A 215 11.60 1.78 -21.92
CA SER A 215 10.68 1.78 -20.76
C SER A 215 9.63 0.66 -20.80
N ILE A 216 9.53 -0.09 -21.90
CA ILE A 216 8.46 -1.08 -22.17
C ILE A 216 8.33 -2.20 -21.14
N ASN A 217 9.42 -2.54 -20.43
CA ASN A 217 9.42 -3.56 -19.39
C ASN A 217 9.05 -3.00 -18.01
N SER A 218 9.25 -1.70 -17.77
CA SER A 218 8.93 -1.01 -16.52
C SER A 218 7.62 -0.21 -16.56
N SER A 219 6.99 -0.07 -17.72
CA SER A 219 5.78 0.72 -17.94
C SER A 219 4.55 -0.10 -18.34
N LEU A 220 4.71 -1.40 -18.62
CA LEU A 220 3.62 -2.31 -19.01
C LEU A 220 3.51 -3.48 -18.03
N PHE A 221 2.29 -3.77 -17.59
CA PHE A 221 1.95 -4.87 -16.68
C PHE A 221 2.14 -6.23 -17.36
N ASP A 222 1.30 -6.55 -18.34
CA ASP A 222 1.31 -7.82 -19.09
C ASP A 222 2.09 -7.74 -20.42
N GLY A 223 2.67 -6.59 -20.72
CA GLY A 223 3.32 -6.30 -22.00
C GLY A 223 2.40 -5.72 -23.06
N VAL A 224 1.13 -5.42 -22.75
CA VAL A 224 0.22 -4.62 -23.59
C VAL A 224 -0.37 -3.46 -22.81
N HIS A 225 -0.82 -3.70 -21.58
CA HIS A 225 -1.50 -2.69 -20.77
C HIS A 225 -0.49 -1.88 -19.91
N PRO A 226 -0.64 -0.54 -19.84
CA PRO A 226 0.13 0.29 -18.93
C PRO A 226 0.04 -0.19 -17.47
N ASN A 227 1.09 0.06 -16.68
CA ASN A 227 0.99 0.03 -15.23
C ASN A 227 0.53 1.39 -14.69
N GLU A 228 0.31 1.48 -13.38
CA GLU A 228 -0.29 2.66 -12.75
C GLU A 228 0.48 3.97 -13.01
N ALA A 229 1.81 3.97 -12.86
CA ALA A 229 2.63 5.16 -13.16
C ALA A 229 2.54 5.60 -14.64
N ALA A 230 2.41 4.63 -15.57
CA ALA A 230 2.19 4.92 -16.98
C ALA A 230 0.76 5.41 -17.26
N TYR A 231 -0.25 4.88 -16.57
CA TYR A 231 -1.63 5.40 -16.63
C TYR A 231 -1.73 6.84 -16.09
N GLN A 232 -1.03 7.18 -15.01
CA GLN A 232 -0.96 8.55 -14.52
C GLN A 232 -0.30 9.47 -15.55
N SER A 233 0.78 9.01 -16.20
CA SER A 233 1.44 9.75 -17.29
C SER A 233 0.52 9.96 -18.50
N MET A 234 -0.41 9.02 -18.77
CA MET A 234 -1.46 9.20 -19.78
C MET A 234 -2.52 10.22 -19.34
N GLY A 235 -2.89 10.24 -18.05
CA GLY A 235 -3.82 11.23 -17.49
C GLY A 235 -3.27 12.64 -17.62
N ASP A 236 -2.01 12.84 -17.21
CA ASP A 236 -1.24 14.06 -17.45
C ASP A 236 -1.26 14.46 -18.93
N THR A 237 -0.96 13.53 -19.83
CA THR A 237 -0.88 13.79 -21.27
C THR A 237 -2.25 14.19 -21.86
N TRP A 238 -3.34 13.57 -21.41
CA TRP A 238 -4.70 14.00 -21.77
C TRP A 238 -5.02 15.39 -21.20
N TYR A 239 -4.66 15.68 -19.95
CA TYR A 239 -4.90 16.98 -19.32
C TYR A 239 -4.21 18.11 -20.08
N GLN A 240 -2.94 17.94 -20.44
CA GLN A 240 -2.20 18.91 -21.26
C GLN A 240 -2.76 19.01 -22.69
N ALA A 241 -3.27 17.91 -23.26
CA ALA A 241 -3.93 17.95 -24.57
C ALA A 241 -5.24 18.75 -24.54
N ILE A 242 -6.07 18.57 -23.50
CA ILE A 242 -7.29 19.35 -23.29
C ILE A 242 -6.98 20.85 -23.10
N HIS A 243 -5.98 21.18 -22.27
CA HIS A 243 -5.53 22.56 -22.06
C HIS A 243 -4.98 23.26 -23.31
N ASN A 244 -4.53 22.48 -24.29
CA ASN A 244 -4.03 22.98 -25.56
C ASN A 244 -5.09 23.02 -26.67
N ILE A 245 -6.35 22.65 -26.39
CA ILE A 245 -7.47 22.84 -27.33
C ILE A 245 -7.58 24.34 -27.68
N PRO A 246 -7.66 24.71 -28.97
CA PRO A 246 -7.83 26.10 -29.37
C PRO A 246 -9.06 26.78 -28.76
N GLN A 247 -8.88 27.98 -28.22
CA GLN A 247 -9.94 28.74 -27.55
C GLN A 247 -11.18 28.90 -28.46
N GLY A 248 -12.35 28.51 -27.92
CA GLY A 248 -13.63 28.54 -28.64
C GLY A 248 -13.96 27.28 -29.44
N TRP A 249 -13.11 26.25 -29.44
CA TRP A 249 -13.48 24.92 -29.97
C TRP A 249 -14.44 24.17 -29.04
N ILE A 250 -14.16 24.19 -27.73
CA ILE A 250 -15.07 23.68 -26.71
C ILE A 250 -16.30 24.59 -26.68
N GLN A 251 -17.48 23.99 -26.70
CA GLN A 251 -18.77 24.67 -26.56
C GLN A 251 -19.53 24.00 -25.41
N PRO A 252 -20.43 24.71 -24.70
CA PRO A 252 -21.26 24.09 -23.67
C PRO A 252 -22.00 22.86 -24.22
N PRO A 253 -22.09 21.77 -23.44
CA PRO A 253 -22.67 20.52 -23.91
C PRO A 253 -24.18 20.65 -24.16
N VAL A 254 -24.72 19.75 -25.00
CA VAL A 254 -26.08 19.89 -25.54
C VAL A 254 -27.04 18.93 -24.87
N GLY A 255 -28.01 19.49 -24.14
CA GLY A 255 -29.01 18.72 -23.41
C GLY A 255 -28.60 18.45 -21.96
N PRO A 256 -29.45 17.76 -21.19
CA PRO A 256 -29.12 17.40 -19.81
C PRO A 256 -27.89 16.48 -19.78
N ASP A 257 -27.28 16.38 -18.60
CA ASP A 257 -26.29 15.36 -18.32
C ASP A 257 -26.87 13.94 -18.48
N PRO A 258 -26.02 12.93 -18.67
CA PRO A 258 -26.48 11.55 -18.68
C PRO A 258 -27.20 11.22 -17.37
N ASP A 259 -28.38 10.59 -17.46
CA ASP A 259 -29.10 10.06 -16.29
C ASP A 259 -28.43 8.77 -15.80
N HIS A 260 -27.22 8.93 -15.27
CA HIS A 260 -26.56 7.94 -14.46
C HIS A 260 -27.26 7.90 -13.09
N PRO A 261 -27.53 6.73 -12.49
CA PRO A 261 -28.15 6.67 -11.16
C PRO A 261 -27.27 7.38 -10.12
N TYR A 262 -27.63 8.61 -9.78
CA TYR A 262 -26.69 9.54 -9.15
C TYR A 262 -26.28 9.17 -7.73
N ASN A 263 -24.97 9.28 -7.54
CA ASN A 263 -24.24 9.41 -6.27
C ASN A 263 -24.87 10.52 -5.38
N CYS A 264 -24.82 10.36 -4.06
CA CYS A 264 -25.63 11.17 -3.15
C CYS A 264 -25.13 12.61 -2.93
N ASP A 265 -26.09 13.54 -2.89
CA ASP A 265 -26.00 14.97 -2.59
C ASP A 265 -25.16 15.32 -1.33
N PRO A 266 -24.25 16.33 -1.38
CA PRO A 266 -23.37 16.73 -0.27
C PRO A 266 -24.06 17.48 0.90
N SER A 267 -25.37 17.34 1.11
CA SER A 267 -26.16 18.17 2.05
C SER A 267 -26.63 17.51 3.36
N ASN A 268 -25.99 16.42 3.82
CA ASN A 268 -26.28 15.81 5.14
C ASN A 268 -25.16 15.91 6.18
N GLY A 269 -24.56 17.10 6.29
CA GLY A 269 -23.68 17.49 7.40
C GLY A 269 -24.43 18.14 8.58
N GLY A 270 -25.11 17.33 9.40
CA GLY A 270 -25.48 17.67 10.78
C GLY A 270 -26.65 18.64 11.03
N SER A 271 -27.72 18.16 11.69
CA SER A 271 -28.01 18.53 13.09
C SER A 271 -29.33 17.91 13.58
N GLY A 272 -29.29 17.25 14.73
CA GLY A 272 -30.50 16.83 15.44
C GLY A 272 -31.21 18.02 16.09
N SER A 273 -32.22 18.58 15.42
CA SER A 273 -33.10 19.59 16.02
C SER A 273 -34.35 18.96 16.64
N GLY A 274 -34.36 18.88 17.98
CA GLY A 274 -35.53 18.48 18.74
C GLY A 274 -36.64 19.56 18.76
N GLY A 275 -37.55 19.49 17.78
CA GLY A 275 -38.94 19.97 17.83
C GLY A 275 -39.26 21.36 18.44
N GLY A 276 -39.53 22.34 17.58
CA GLY A 276 -40.17 23.62 17.96
C GLY A 276 -40.97 24.23 16.79
N ASN A 277 -42.25 24.54 17.01
CA ASN A 277 -43.20 24.93 15.97
C ASN A 277 -43.13 26.43 15.57
N SER A 278 -43.49 26.71 14.31
CA SER A 278 -44.06 27.96 13.75
C SER A 278 -43.15 29.17 13.42
N GLY A 279 -43.35 29.72 12.21
CA GLY A 279 -43.34 31.18 12.01
C GLY A 279 -42.35 31.79 11.02
N SER A 280 -42.65 31.71 9.72
CA SER A 280 -42.38 32.71 8.65
C SER A 280 -41.60 34.01 8.97
N GLY A 281 -40.60 34.38 8.15
CA GLY A 281 -40.11 35.77 8.10
C GLY A 281 -38.84 36.04 7.28
N GLU A 282 -39.01 36.75 6.18
CA GLU A 282 -38.02 37.30 5.22
C GLU A 282 -36.72 37.96 5.79
N GLY A 283 -35.61 37.83 5.04
CA GLY A 283 -34.93 39.04 4.52
C GLY A 283 -33.54 39.45 5.05
N GLY A 284 -32.52 39.36 4.18
CA GLY A 284 -31.69 40.52 3.82
C GLY A 284 -30.26 40.70 4.39
N GLY A 285 -29.26 40.29 3.59
CA GLY A 285 -28.09 41.12 3.21
C GLY A 285 -26.88 41.28 4.15
N GLY A 286 -25.67 41.42 3.56
CA GLY A 286 -24.57 42.17 4.19
C GLY A 286 -23.14 41.59 4.20
N SER A 287 -22.49 41.52 3.03
CA SER A 287 -21.06 41.89 2.78
C SER A 287 -19.90 41.44 3.70
N SER A 288 -18.85 40.92 3.02
CA SER A 288 -17.39 41.13 3.22
C SER A 288 -16.64 40.52 4.41
N GLY A 289 -15.46 39.95 4.09
CA GLY A 289 -14.35 39.72 5.03
C GLY A 289 -13.56 38.45 4.69
N GLY A 290 -12.36 38.58 4.13
CA GLY A 290 -11.50 37.43 3.80
C GLY A 290 -10.58 36.97 4.95
N GLY A 291 -9.84 35.89 4.72
CA GLY A 291 -8.82 35.35 5.64
C GLY A 291 -8.90 33.83 5.72
N GLY A 292 -7.80 33.14 5.44
CA GLY A 292 -7.73 31.67 5.48
C GLY A 292 -7.45 31.09 6.87
N GLY A 293 -7.51 29.76 6.94
CA GLY A 293 -7.16 28.92 8.09
C GLY A 293 -7.52 27.47 7.73
N SER A 294 -6.52 26.59 7.56
CA SER A 294 -6.06 25.68 8.61
C SER A 294 -7.02 24.50 8.84
N ARG A 295 -6.65 23.31 8.34
CA ARG A 295 -7.17 22.03 8.83
C ARG A 295 -6.61 21.80 10.24
N GLY A 296 -7.24 22.41 11.24
CA GLY A 296 -6.92 22.21 12.65
C GLY A 296 -7.51 20.89 13.16
N GLY A 297 -6.78 20.22 14.05
CA GLY A 297 -7.17 18.94 14.64
C GLY A 297 -8.48 18.99 15.43
N VAL A 298 -9.07 17.81 15.63
CA VAL A 298 -10.27 17.63 16.45
C VAL A 298 -9.84 17.23 17.86
N ASP A 299 -10.23 18.02 18.85
CA ASP A 299 -9.94 17.77 20.27
C ASP A 299 -10.51 16.42 20.75
N SER A 300 -9.74 15.77 21.62
CA SER A 300 -10.15 14.55 22.30
C SER A 300 -11.28 14.78 23.30
N ASN A 301 -12.24 13.85 23.37
CA ASN A 301 -12.95 13.61 24.63
C ASN A 301 -13.42 12.15 24.74
N ALA A 302 -12.79 11.41 25.64
CA ALA A 302 -13.09 10.01 25.89
C ALA A 302 -14.33 9.83 26.79
N ASN A 303 -15.07 8.75 26.56
CA ASN A 303 -15.63 7.80 27.56
C ASN A 303 -16.93 7.15 27.04
N GLY A 304 -16.87 5.85 26.76
CA GLY A 304 -18.03 5.01 26.53
C GLY A 304 -17.63 3.53 26.50
N GLY A 305 -18.14 2.74 27.44
CA GLY A 305 -18.14 1.28 27.28
C GLY A 305 -19.13 0.85 26.19
N PRO A 306 -19.13 -0.44 25.78
CA PRO A 306 -19.91 -0.90 24.64
C PRO A 306 -21.40 -0.55 24.77
N ASP A 307 -21.93 0.13 23.75
CA ASP A 307 -23.33 0.55 23.70
C ASP A 307 -24.24 -0.67 23.52
N PRO A 308 -25.14 -0.98 24.48
CA PRO A 308 -26.03 -2.13 24.40
C PRO A 308 -27.23 -1.93 23.44
N SER A 309 -27.22 -0.92 22.57
CA SER A 309 -28.32 -0.60 21.65
C SER A 309 -28.10 -0.98 20.17
N ILE A 310 -26.96 -1.63 19.83
CA ILE A 310 -26.66 -2.09 18.46
C ILE A 310 -27.76 -3.06 17.96
N PRO A 311 -28.53 -2.70 16.90
CA PRO A 311 -29.46 -3.63 16.26
C PRO A 311 -28.69 -4.69 15.46
N PRO A 312 -29.30 -5.85 15.11
CA PRO A 312 -28.69 -6.74 14.12
C PRO A 312 -28.44 -5.97 12.82
N PRO A 313 -27.28 -6.18 12.15
CA PRO A 313 -26.89 -5.38 10.99
C PRO A 313 -27.95 -5.45 9.88
N VAL A 314 -28.36 -4.27 9.41
CA VAL A 314 -29.28 -4.11 8.28
C VAL A 314 -28.45 -3.72 7.06
N PHE A 315 -28.42 -4.61 6.07
CA PHE A 315 -27.48 -4.57 4.95
C PHE A 315 -27.80 -3.47 3.93
N HIS A 316 -26.83 -2.58 3.69
CA HIS A 316 -26.74 -1.69 2.53
C HIS A 316 -25.27 -1.62 2.10
N HIS A 317 -25.01 -1.76 0.79
CA HIS A 317 -23.66 -1.77 0.21
C HIS A 317 -22.96 -0.42 0.39
N ASP A 318 -21.68 -0.44 0.79
CA ASP A 318 -20.70 0.61 0.50
C ASP A 318 -19.26 0.05 0.63
N LYS A 319 -18.58 -0.14 -0.53
CA LYS A 319 -17.10 -0.26 -0.72
C LYS A 319 -16.39 -1.61 -0.83
N LEU A 320 -17.05 -2.74 -1.09
CA LEU A 320 -16.41 -3.85 -1.85
C LEU A 320 -17.41 -4.35 -2.90
N GLN A 321 -16.95 -4.61 -4.14
CA GLN A 321 -17.83 -5.17 -5.19
C GLN A 321 -18.36 -6.57 -4.83
N CYS A 322 -17.73 -7.21 -3.83
CA CYS A 322 -18.00 -8.56 -3.36
C CYS A 322 -18.15 -8.60 -1.82
N GLU A 323 -18.65 -7.53 -1.18
CA GLU A 323 -18.82 -7.47 0.28
C GLU A 323 -19.80 -8.54 0.78
N ILE A 324 -19.29 -9.57 1.45
CA ILE A 324 -20.09 -10.68 1.96
C ILE A 324 -20.58 -10.44 3.40
N ALA A 325 -19.91 -9.59 4.18
CA ALA A 325 -20.40 -9.17 5.49
C ALA A 325 -19.98 -7.74 5.86
N LEU A 326 -20.94 -6.97 6.40
CA LEU A 326 -20.66 -5.71 7.10
C LEU A 326 -19.80 -5.98 8.33
N GLY A 327 -18.70 -5.25 8.45
CA GLY A 327 -17.75 -5.40 9.55
C GLY A 327 -18.32 -5.02 10.91
N VAL A 328 -17.89 -5.74 11.94
CA VAL A 328 -18.23 -5.47 13.36
C VAL A 328 -17.03 -4.97 14.17
N GLY A 329 -15.90 -4.75 13.50
CA GLY A 329 -14.68 -4.25 14.11
C GLY A 329 -14.74 -2.75 14.39
N HIS A 330 -13.96 -2.32 15.37
CA HIS A 330 -13.82 -0.92 15.76
C HIS A 330 -12.34 -0.55 15.75
N PRO A 331 -11.97 0.67 15.31
CA PRO A 331 -10.61 1.16 15.47
C PRO A 331 -10.27 1.28 16.97
N GLY A 332 -8.99 1.14 17.27
CA GLY A 332 -8.42 1.46 18.57
C GLY A 332 -8.61 2.94 18.92
N ASP A 333 -8.19 3.33 20.12
CA ASP A 333 -8.34 4.73 20.52
C ASP A 333 -7.37 5.69 19.81
N TRP A 334 -6.36 5.18 19.10
CA TRP A 334 -5.36 5.95 18.34
C TRP A 334 -4.71 7.09 19.13
N ASN A 335 -4.67 6.97 20.46
CA ASN A 335 -4.16 7.99 21.38
C ASN A 335 -3.01 7.44 22.21
N TYR A 336 -1.81 7.98 22.01
CA TYR A 336 -0.63 7.59 22.76
C TYR A 336 -0.70 8.05 24.22
N LYS A 337 -0.81 7.07 25.13
CA LYS A 337 -0.82 7.27 26.58
C LYS A 337 0.62 7.28 27.08
N LYS A 338 1.25 8.46 27.08
CA LYS A 338 2.65 8.61 27.48
C LYS A 338 2.94 8.07 28.89
N ASN A 339 4.02 7.31 29.02
CA ASN A 339 4.51 6.80 30.30
C ASN A 339 6.02 6.54 30.18
N TRP A 340 6.82 7.57 30.46
CA TRP A 340 8.28 7.53 30.36
C TRP A 340 8.91 7.29 31.74
N VAL A 341 9.63 6.18 31.91
CA VAL A 341 10.22 5.77 33.19
C VAL A 341 11.72 6.01 33.18
N ALA A 342 12.24 6.90 34.01
CA ALA A 342 13.67 7.18 34.07
C ALA A 342 14.48 5.93 34.45
N GLY A 343 15.28 5.42 33.51
CA GLY A 343 16.22 4.31 33.71
C GLY A 343 17.57 4.77 34.26
N GLY A 344 17.96 6.02 33.97
CA GLY A 344 19.24 6.58 34.37
C GLY A 344 20.37 6.19 33.42
N LYS A 345 21.63 6.29 33.88
CA LYS A 345 22.79 6.01 33.04
C LYS A 345 23.00 4.50 32.87
N ILE A 346 23.03 4.02 31.63
CA ILE A 346 23.25 2.60 31.30
C ILE A 346 24.64 2.29 30.74
N ALA A 347 25.34 3.29 30.21
CA ALA A 347 26.71 3.18 29.73
C ALA A 347 27.56 4.31 30.31
N ASP A 348 28.74 3.97 30.84
CA ASP A 348 29.81 4.96 31.01
C ASP A 348 30.25 5.46 29.63
N GLY A 349 30.70 6.73 29.57
CA GLY A 349 30.98 7.43 28.32
C GLY A 349 31.79 6.59 27.35
N LEU A 350 31.20 6.25 26.20
CA LEU A 350 31.78 5.34 25.21
C LEU A 350 33.04 5.91 24.53
N HIS A 351 33.44 7.13 24.91
CA HIS A 351 34.51 7.95 24.31
C HIS A 351 34.25 8.26 22.83
N LEU A 352 32.97 8.36 22.46
CA LEU A 352 32.47 8.65 21.12
C LEU A 352 31.97 10.11 21.05
N ASP A 353 32.03 10.69 19.85
CA ASP A 353 31.50 12.03 19.58
C ASP A 353 29.97 11.97 19.40
N MET A 354 29.23 12.89 20.04
CA MET A 354 27.77 12.84 20.17
C MET A 354 27.02 12.69 18.83
N PRO A 355 27.30 13.47 17.76
CA PRO A 355 26.61 13.32 16.48
C PRO A 355 27.12 12.11 15.66
N GLY A 356 28.00 11.28 16.22
CA GLY A 356 28.50 10.06 15.59
C GLY A 356 27.76 8.83 16.06
N VAL A 357 27.21 8.86 17.28
CA VAL A 357 26.46 7.76 17.88
C VAL A 357 25.12 7.57 17.18
N GLN A 358 24.94 6.38 16.60
CA GLN A 358 23.68 5.85 16.08
C GLN A 358 23.36 4.53 16.79
N LEU A 359 22.08 4.20 17.00
CA LEU A 359 21.64 3.01 17.72
C LEU A 359 20.88 2.07 16.78
N PHE A 360 21.46 0.90 16.48
CA PHE A 360 20.91 -0.09 15.54
C PHE A 360 21.27 -1.52 15.98
N ASP A 361 20.40 -2.49 15.70
CA ASP A 361 20.76 -3.91 15.80
C ASP A 361 21.67 -4.31 14.62
N MET A 362 22.80 -4.95 14.90
CA MET A 362 23.81 -5.29 13.90
C MET A 362 24.05 -6.80 13.80
N ASP A 363 23.96 -7.56 14.89
CA ASP A 363 24.10 -9.02 14.90
C ASP A 363 22.76 -9.80 14.89
N GLY A 364 21.62 -9.12 14.99
CA GLY A 364 20.29 -9.72 15.15
C GLY A 364 20.00 -10.13 16.59
N ASP A 365 20.71 -9.52 17.54
CA ASP A 365 20.43 -9.57 18.96
C ASP A 365 20.63 -8.17 19.56
N VAL A 366 20.00 -7.91 20.72
CA VAL A 366 19.53 -6.56 21.11
C VAL A 366 20.63 -5.49 21.24
N ARG A 367 20.97 -4.92 20.08
CA ARG A 367 21.37 -3.54 19.78
C ARG A 367 22.80 -3.11 20.06
N THR A 368 23.23 -2.20 19.19
CA THR A 368 24.58 -1.70 19.14
C THR A 368 24.68 -0.20 18.86
N GLY A 369 25.73 0.42 19.40
CA GLY A 369 26.07 1.83 19.14
C GLY A 369 27.23 1.98 18.16
N VAL A 370 27.09 2.83 17.13
CA VAL A 370 28.09 3.02 16.04
C VAL A 370 28.77 4.41 16.06
N ASN A 371 30.02 4.54 15.59
CA ASN A 371 30.81 5.78 15.33
C ASN A 371 31.87 5.42 14.24
N GLU A 372 32.49 6.25 13.37
CA GLU A 372 33.32 7.44 13.62
C GLU A 372 33.58 8.37 12.38
N THR A 373 34.41 9.42 12.54
CA THR A 373 34.63 10.61 11.66
C THR A 373 35.11 10.35 10.22
N SER A 374 35.62 9.16 9.90
CA SER A 374 36.08 8.80 8.54
C SER A 374 35.24 7.70 7.88
N GLY A 375 34.04 7.42 8.39
CA GLY A 375 33.22 6.28 7.97
C GLY A 375 33.63 4.94 8.59
N LEU A 376 34.75 4.87 9.31
CA LEU A 376 35.13 3.71 10.14
C LEU A 376 33.93 3.32 11.01
N LEU A 377 33.62 2.03 11.13
CA LEU A 377 32.52 1.54 11.97
C LEU A 377 33.06 0.89 13.24
N VAL A 378 32.78 1.51 14.39
CA VAL A 378 33.05 1.00 15.74
C VAL A 378 31.73 0.71 16.44
N CYS A 379 31.49 -0.55 16.78
CA CYS A 379 30.27 -1.10 17.35
C CYS A 379 30.46 -1.49 18.82
N TRP A 380 29.44 -1.24 19.64
CA TRP A 380 29.33 -1.68 21.03
C TRP A 380 28.02 -2.43 21.26
N LYS A 381 28.09 -3.64 21.80
CA LYS A 381 26.94 -4.49 22.17
C LYS A 381 26.35 -4.05 23.51
N ASN A 382 25.04 -3.86 23.54
CA ASN A 382 24.27 -3.66 24.76
C ASN A 382 24.10 -5.00 25.49
N ASN A 383 24.49 -5.07 26.76
CA ASN A 383 24.31 -6.26 27.61
C ASN A 383 23.43 -5.95 28.83
N TRP A 384 22.62 -4.89 28.79
CA TRP A 384 21.91 -4.39 29.97
C TRP A 384 21.14 -5.51 30.72
N PRO A 385 21.24 -5.60 32.06
CA PRO A 385 21.85 -4.64 32.99
C PRO A 385 23.37 -4.74 33.14
N ASP A 386 24.03 -5.68 32.46
CA ASP A 386 25.49 -5.80 32.48
C ASP A 386 26.17 -4.72 31.62
N PRO A 387 27.46 -4.41 31.86
CA PRO A 387 28.18 -3.39 31.09
C PRO A 387 28.22 -3.65 29.58
N TRP A 388 28.11 -2.57 28.82
CA TRP A 388 28.29 -2.59 27.37
C TRP A 388 29.69 -3.07 26.99
N ALA A 389 29.80 -3.84 25.92
CA ALA A 389 31.05 -4.46 25.48
C ALA A 389 31.33 -4.14 24.00
N PRO A 390 32.60 -3.99 23.57
CA PRO A 390 32.93 -3.83 22.16
C PRO A 390 32.48 -5.04 21.33
N CYS A 391 31.93 -4.79 20.14
CA CYS A 391 31.56 -5.83 19.19
C CYS A 391 32.78 -6.51 18.53
N GLY A 392 32.57 -7.71 18.01
CA GLY A 392 33.55 -8.45 17.22
C GLY A 392 34.82 -8.80 17.99
N SER A 393 35.90 -9.10 17.26
CA SER A 393 37.21 -9.45 17.84
C SER A 393 38.25 -8.33 17.76
N ASN A 394 37.97 -7.25 17.04
CA ASN A 394 38.88 -6.11 16.83
C ASN A 394 38.53 -4.88 17.69
N ASN A 395 38.27 -5.09 18.99
CA ASN A 395 38.00 -4.03 19.98
C ASN A 395 36.91 -3.04 19.51
N GLY A 396 35.80 -3.57 18.98
CA GLY A 396 34.65 -2.80 18.52
C GLY A 396 34.71 -2.41 17.05
N ILE A 397 35.89 -2.34 16.42
CA ILE A 397 35.98 -2.02 14.99
C ILE A 397 35.39 -3.19 14.18
N ILE A 398 34.37 -2.93 13.37
CA ILE A 398 33.70 -3.93 12.51
C ILE A 398 33.85 -3.64 11.02
N ALA A 399 34.12 -2.40 10.60
CA ALA A 399 34.45 -2.07 9.21
C ALA A 399 35.41 -0.90 9.10
N SER A 400 36.23 -0.88 8.03
CA SER A 400 37.20 0.20 7.73
C SER A 400 36.56 1.51 7.26
N GLY A 401 35.27 1.49 6.92
CA GLY A 401 34.52 2.59 6.34
C GLY A 401 34.59 2.67 4.82
N ALA A 402 33.51 3.19 4.22
CA ALA A 402 33.33 3.33 2.77
C ALA A 402 32.95 4.75 2.30
N GLY A 403 32.67 5.69 3.21
CA GLY A 403 32.30 7.07 2.86
C GLY A 403 32.45 8.06 4.03
N PRO A 404 32.25 9.36 3.79
CA PRO A 404 32.20 10.39 4.84
C PRO A 404 31.12 10.11 5.90
N ARG A 405 31.34 10.50 7.16
CA ARG A 405 30.42 10.22 8.28
C ARG A 405 29.01 10.80 8.10
N ASP A 406 28.90 11.98 7.51
CA ASP A 406 27.64 12.65 7.18
C ASP A 406 26.86 11.96 6.04
N GLN A 407 27.52 11.05 5.31
CA GLN A 407 26.94 10.23 4.25
C GLN A 407 26.65 8.79 4.72
N VAL A 408 26.88 8.47 5.99
CA VAL A 408 26.71 7.12 6.56
C VAL A 408 25.37 6.99 7.29
N PHE A 409 24.57 6.02 6.83
CA PHE A 409 23.29 5.66 7.41
C PHE A 409 23.23 4.14 7.65
N PHE A 410 22.22 3.72 8.40
CA PHE A 410 21.90 2.32 8.67
C PHE A 410 20.41 2.09 8.44
N GLY A 411 20.06 0.88 8.00
CA GLY A 411 18.68 0.47 7.78
C GLY A 411 18.56 -1.04 7.63
N TYR A 412 17.44 -1.61 8.04
CA TYR A 412 17.14 -3.03 7.94
C TYR A 412 16.74 -3.40 6.51
N MET A 413 17.62 -3.14 5.54
CA MET A 413 17.27 -3.17 4.12
C MET A 413 16.78 -4.54 3.63
N LYS A 414 17.28 -5.63 4.23
CA LYS A 414 16.86 -7.02 3.95
C LYS A 414 15.68 -7.52 4.81
N GLY A 415 15.21 -6.74 5.78
CA GLY A 415 14.20 -7.18 6.77
C GLY A 415 14.68 -8.31 7.68
N ASP A 416 15.99 -8.48 7.88
CA ASP A 416 16.57 -9.61 8.62
C ASP A 416 17.07 -9.28 10.03
N SER A 417 16.52 -8.20 10.62
CA SER A 417 16.86 -7.68 11.95
C SER A 417 18.33 -7.27 12.14
N LYS A 418 19.12 -7.24 11.06
CA LYS A 418 20.49 -6.70 11.03
C LYS A 418 20.50 -5.45 10.17
N ALA A 419 20.94 -4.33 10.72
CA ALA A 419 21.06 -3.10 9.96
C ALA A 419 22.23 -3.22 8.97
N ASP A 420 21.94 -2.91 7.71
CA ASP A 420 22.89 -2.85 6.62
C ASP A 420 23.57 -1.48 6.59
N TYR A 421 24.83 -1.43 6.14
CA TYR A 421 25.62 -0.20 6.11
C TYR A 421 25.39 0.55 4.80
N LEU A 422 24.92 1.79 4.89
CA LEU A 422 24.52 2.62 3.75
C LEU A 422 25.47 3.81 3.57
N VAL A 423 25.86 4.05 2.32
CA VAL A 423 26.60 5.25 1.90
C VAL A 423 25.73 6.05 0.92
N VAL A 424 25.34 7.25 1.33
CA VAL A 424 24.38 8.11 0.63
C VAL A 424 25.11 9.27 -0.05
N ASN A 425 24.91 9.43 -1.36
CA ASN A 425 25.36 10.61 -2.08
C ASN A 425 24.62 11.85 -1.59
N GLY A 426 25.34 12.80 -1.01
CA GLY A 426 24.71 13.98 -0.39
C GLY A 426 24.03 14.96 -1.35
N ASP A 427 24.32 14.91 -2.65
CA ASP A 427 23.74 15.80 -3.67
C ASP A 427 22.52 15.19 -4.39
N THR A 428 22.41 13.86 -4.44
CA THR A 428 21.36 13.14 -5.20
C THR A 428 20.49 12.21 -4.36
N GLY A 429 20.90 11.88 -3.13
CA GLY A 429 20.28 10.83 -2.33
C GLY A 429 20.55 9.40 -2.82
N ALA A 430 21.43 9.19 -3.80
CA ALA A 430 21.76 7.84 -4.28
C ALA A 430 22.38 6.98 -3.17
N VAL A 431 21.95 5.73 -3.01
CA VAL A 431 22.33 4.84 -1.90
C VAL A 431 23.16 3.68 -2.41
N THR A 432 24.37 3.53 -1.86
CA THR A 432 25.20 2.32 -1.99
C THR A 432 25.12 1.52 -0.70
N VAL A 433 24.84 0.22 -0.79
CA VAL A 433 24.70 -0.67 0.39
C VAL A 433 25.88 -1.64 0.52
N TYR A 434 26.18 -1.98 1.77
CA TYR A 434 27.07 -3.05 2.18
C TYR A 434 26.29 -3.97 3.11
N TRP A 435 25.98 -5.16 2.62
CA TRP A 435 25.17 -6.15 3.32
C TRP A 435 25.87 -6.65 4.57
N ASN A 436 25.23 -6.48 5.71
CA ASN A 436 25.70 -6.96 6.99
C ASN A 436 25.37 -8.45 7.15
N GLU A 437 26.39 -9.29 7.16
CA GLU A 437 26.24 -10.73 7.43
C GLU A 437 26.36 -11.04 8.93
N GLY A 438 26.94 -10.13 9.70
CA GLY A 438 27.22 -10.25 11.13
C GLY A 438 28.67 -10.67 11.47
N PRO A 439 28.90 -11.14 12.71
CA PRO A 439 30.21 -11.58 13.19
C PRO A 439 30.81 -12.72 12.36
N ASP A 440 32.05 -12.55 11.93
CA ASP A 440 32.81 -13.57 11.20
C ASP A 440 34.31 -13.46 11.53
N ASN A 441 34.83 -14.41 12.31
CA ASN A 441 36.24 -14.48 12.71
C ASN A 441 37.23 -14.67 11.54
N SER A 442 36.76 -14.94 10.32
CA SER A 442 37.59 -15.00 9.11
C SER A 442 37.69 -13.68 8.34
N ALA A 443 36.88 -12.67 8.69
CA ALA A 443 36.92 -11.35 8.10
C ALA A 443 37.92 -10.43 8.85
N ASP A 444 38.45 -9.42 8.15
CA ASP A 444 39.58 -8.59 8.62
C ASP A 444 39.34 -7.90 9.98
N ASN A 445 38.08 -7.62 10.33
CA ASN A 445 37.68 -6.99 11.59
C ASN A 445 36.86 -7.91 12.52
N GLY A 446 36.79 -9.21 12.22
CA GLY A 446 35.90 -10.14 12.94
C GLY A 446 34.42 -9.99 12.59
N TRP A 447 34.10 -9.28 11.51
CA TRP A 447 32.75 -8.96 11.04
C TRP A 447 32.72 -8.89 9.52
N ARG A 448 31.66 -9.40 8.88
CA ARG A 448 31.55 -9.46 7.42
C ARG A 448 30.51 -8.48 6.89
N PHE A 449 30.97 -7.60 6.00
CA PHE A 449 30.14 -6.78 5.13
C PHE A 449 30.42 -7.12 3.66
N ASN A 450 29.38 -7.48 2.91
CA ASN A 450 29.47 -7.80 1.48
C ASN A 450 29.01 -6.58 0.64
N PRO A 451 29.80 -6.06 -0.32
CA PRO A 451 29.35 -4.95 -1.15
C PRO A 451 28.12 -5.32 -1.99
N GLY A 452 27.01 -4.58 -1.82
CA GLY A 452 25.79 -4.75 -2.62
C GLY A 452 25.72 -3.86 -3.85
N GLY A 453 26.44 -2.73 -3.85
CA GLY A 453 26.38 -1.75 -4.93
C GLY A 453 25.26 -0.73 -4.73
N VAL A 454 24.82 -0.08 -5.80
CA VAL A 454 23.83 1.01 -5.76
C VAL A 454 22.42 0.43 -5.79
N ILE A 455 21.68 0.57 -4.68
CA ILE A 455 20.27 0.13 -4.56
C ILE A 455 19.26 1.25 -4.83
N ALA A 456 19.70 2.51 -4.81
CA ALA A 456 18.89 3.64 -5.25
C ALA A 456 19.75 4.63 -6.04
N THR A 457 19.31 5.04 -7.23
CA THR A 457 20.03 6.03 -8.05
C THR A 457 19.86 7.47 -7.53
N GLY A 458 19.06 7.66 -6.48
CA GLY A 458 18.61 8.97 -6.03
C GLY A 458 17.35 9.42 -6.77
N VAL A 459 16.68 10.43 -6.22
CA VAL A 459 15.44 11.03 -6.77
C VAL A 459 15.53 12.55 -6.69
N PRO A 460 14.78 13.31 -7.50
CA PRO A 460 14.81 14.77 -7.46
C PRO A 460 14.61 15.33 -6.04
N HIS A 461 15.43 16.31 -5.67
CA HIS A 461 15.43 16.99 -4.35
C HIS A 461 15.88 16.14 -3.14
N ALA A 462 16.23 14.86 -3.30
CA ALA A 462 16.84 14.08 -2.22
C ALA A 462 18.29 14.52 -1.95
N ASN A 463 18.60 14.76 -0.68
CA ASN A 463 19.91 15.14 -0.14
C ASN A 463 19.94 14.83 1.37
N LEU A 464 21.08 15.06 2.04
CA LEU A 464 21.25 14.72 3.47
C LEU A 464 20.26 15.42 4.43
N GLN A 465 19.65 16.55 4.06
CA GLN A 465 18.67 17.25 4.89
C GLN A 465 17.25 16.71 4.67
N THR A 466 16.92 16.30 3.44
CA THR A 466 15.58 15.86 3.04
C THR A 466 15.38 14.35 3.19
N LEU A 467 16.43 13.54 3.10
CA LEU A 467 16.30 12.08 3.16
C LEU A 467 16.06 11.58 4.60
N ARG A 468 15.14 10.63 4.74
CA ARG A 468 14.92 9.82 5.95
C ARG A 468 14.87 8.34 5.57
N PHE A 469 15.26 7.50 6.51
CA PHE A 469 15.21 6.04 6.42
C PHE A 469 14.39 5.56 7.61
N ALA A 470 13.23 4.96 7.33
CA ALA A 470 12.27 4.52 8.32
C ALA A 470 11.41 3.39 7.74
N ASP A 471 10.92 2.49 8.58
CA ASP A 471 9.93 1.47 8.18
C ASP A 471 8.54 2.12 8.28
N MET A 472 7.89 2.39 7.15
CA MET A 472 6.63 3.15 7.13
C MET A 472 5.38 2.28 7.04
N ASN A 473 5.50 1.04 6.57
CA ASN A 473 4.40 0.06 6.51
C ASN A 473 4.43 -0.95 7.67
N GLY A 474 5.57 -1.11 8.34
CA GLY A 474 5.77 -2.01 9.48
C GLY A 474 6.17 -3.43 9.08
N ASP A 475 6.75 -3.61 7.88
CA ASP A 475 7.09 -4.93 7.35
C ASP A 475 8.47 -5.47 7.81
N GLY A 476 9.20 -4.67 8.59
CA GLY A 476 10.55 -4.93 9.10
C GLY A 476 11.65 -4.41 8.17
N ARG A 477 11.33 -3.87 6.99
CA ARG A 477 12.27 -3.30 6.04
C ARG A 477 12.32 -1.78 6.16
N THR A 478 13.50 -1.21 5.97
CA THR A 478 13.66 0.25 5.94
C THR A 478 13.32 0.79 4.55
N ASP A 479 12.38 1.74 4.50
CA ASP A 479 11.99 2.49 3.30
C ASP A 479 12.87 3.72 3.05
N TYR A 480 12.74 4.26 1.85
CA TYR A 480 13.39 5.49 1.42
C TYR A 480 12.36 6.63 1.39
N VAL A 481 12.52 7.62 2.28
CA VAL A 481 11.51 8.68 2.49
C VAL A 481 12.12 10.06 2.22
N VAL A 482 11.48 10.87 1.37
CA VAL A 482 11.94 12.22 1.03
C VAL A 482 11.05 13.27 1.66
N ALA A 483 11.60 14.00 2.64
CA ALA A 483 10.97 15.15 3.27
C ALA A 483 11.05 16.39 2.38
N GLY A 484 9.90 16.98 2.06
CA GLY A 484 9.74 18.20 1.28
C GLY A 484 9.48 19.44 2.14
N LYS A 485 9.04 20.52 1.48
CA LYS A 485 8.68 21.77 2.17
C LYS A 485 7.56 21.53 3.19
N GLY A 486 7.63 22.17 4.35
CA GLY A 486 6.66 22.03 5.44
C GLY A 486 6.73 20.69 6.17
N GLY A 487 7.74 19.85 5.90
CA GLY A 487 7.83 18.50 6.44
C GLY A 487 6.93 17.50 5.69
N SER A 488 6.44 17.83 4.49
CA SER A 488 5.72 16.87 3.65
C SER A 488 6.60 15.65 3.37
N LEU A 489 6.02 14.46 3.16
CA LEU A 489 6.77 13.22 2.94
C LEU A 489 6.35 12.56 1.63
N ASN A 490 7.31 12.14 0.81
CA ASN A 490 7.10 11.17 -0.27
C ASN A 490 7.78 9.85 0.09
N LEU A 491 7.07 8.74 -0.10
CA LEU A 491 7.50 7.40 0.25
C LEU A 491 7.92 6.59 -0.98
N TYR A 492 9.04 5.89 -0.85
CA TYR A 492 9.46 4.84 -1.76
C TYR A 492 9.62 3.56 -0.96
N LEU A 493 8.64 2.66 -1.07
CA LEU A 493 8.54 1.39 -0.34
C LEU A 493 9.65 0.42 -0.75
N ASN A 494 10.32 -0.19 0.22
CA ASN A 494 11.28 -1.26 0.01
C ASN A 494 10.54 -2.61 -0.12
N THR A 495 10.39 -3.12 -1.34
CA THR A 495 9.69 -4.41 -1.58
C THR A 495 10.55 -5.65 -1.30
N GLY A 496 11.67 -5.47 -0.59
CA GLY A 496 12.66 -6.51 -0.33
C GLY A 496 13.53 -6.89 -1.53
N LEU A 497 14.25 -8.01 -1.39
CA LEU A 497 15.21 -8.47 -2.38
C LEU A 497 14.54 -9.07 -3.62
N GLN A 498 14.88 -8.53 -4.79
CA GLN A 498 14.69 -9.18 -6.08
C GLN A 498 15.94 -9.99 -6.42
N GLY A 499 15.79 -11.32 -6.42
CA GLY A 499 16.93 -12.22 -6.59
C GLY A 499 17.86 -12.20 -5.37
N SER A 500 19.17 -12.06 -5.57
CA SER A 500 20.16 -12.22 -4.49
C SER A 500 20.59 -10.93 -3.80
N TYR A 501 20.57 -9.78 -4.51
CA TYR A 501 21.16 -8.52 -4.00
C TYR A 501 20.49 -7.24 -4.51
N ASP A 502 19.47 -7.28 -5.36
CA ASP A 502 18.81 -6.06 -5.84
C ASP A 502 17.62 -5.72 -4.92
N ILE A 503 17.46 -4.47 -4.52
CA ILE A 503 16.23 -3.98 -3.87
C ILE A 503 15.43 -3.19 -4.90
N LEU A 504 14.12 -3.44 -4.97
CA LEU A 504 13.21 -2.55 -5.67
C LEU A 504 12.56 -1.59 -4.68
N PHE A 505 12.73 -0.30 -4.96
CA PHE A 505 11.95 0.75 -4.34
C PHE A 505 10.76 1.12 -5.23
N VAL A 506 9.53 0.99 -4.72
CA VAL A 506 8.30 1.38 -5.40
C VAL A 506 7.83 2.73 -4.89
N ASN A 507 7.62 3.69 -5.78
CA ASN A 507 7.10 5.02 -5.40
C ASN A 507 5.63 4.89 -4.95
N ALA A 508 5.38 5.06 -3.65
CA ALA A 508 4.05 5.11 -3.04
C ALA A 508 3.46 6.53 -3.02
N GLY A 509 4.23 7.54 -3.45
CA GLY A 509 3.77 8.92 -3.58
C GLY A 509 3.80 9.71 -2.27
N GLY A 510 3.01 10.78 -2.21
CA GLY A 510 2.98 11.71 -1.07
C GLY A 510 2.13 11.19 0.08
N ILE A 511 2.76 10.82 1.20
CA ILE A 511 2.09 10.23 2.38
C ILE A 511 1.79 11.24 3.49
N ALA A 512 2.44 12.41 3.50
CA ALA A 512 2.16 13.47 4.47
C ALA A 512 2.23 14.85 3.83
N THR A 513 1.32 15.75 4.19
CA THR A 513 1.37 17.18 3.78
C THR A 513 2.35 18.00 4.62
N GLY A 514 2.82 17.45 5.73
CA GLY A 514 3.78 18.09 6.64
C GLY A 514 3.16 18.92 7.76
N ALA A 515 3.95 19.18 8.79
CA ALA A 515 3.54 19.88 10.01
C ALA A 515 4.57 20.89 10.57
N ASP A 516 5.81 20.94 10.06
CA ASP A 516 6.81 21.95 10.43
C ASP A 516 7.74 22.27 9.24
N ASP A 517 8.02 23.55 8.99
CA ASP A 517 8.95 23.99 7.95
C ASP A 517 10.43 23.68 8.29
N ASP A 518 10.78 23.48 9.57
CA ASP A 518 12.13 23.11 10.00
C ASP A 518 12.33 21.59 10.02
N LEU A 519 12.86 21.05 8.90
CA LEU A 519 13.18 19.63 8.74
C LEU A 519 14.17 19.09 9.79
N THR A 520 14.93 19.92 10.49
CA THR A 520 15.85 19.43 11.55
C THR A 520 15.09 18.94 12.79
N THR A 521 13.84 19.38 12.97
CA THR A 521 12.96 18.93 14.06
C THR A 521 12.22 17.62 13.74
N LEU A 522 12.13 17.24 12.46
CA LEU A 522 11.36 16.11 11.96
C LEU A 522 12.09 14.78 12.14
N ILE A 523 11.50 13.90 12.96
CA ILE A 523 11.96 12.54 13.22
C ILE A 523 10.86 11.52 12.87
N LEU A 524 11.27 10.38 12.31
CA LEU A 524 10.43 9.21 12.05
C LEU A 524 10.92 8.08 12.95
N SER A 525 10.07 7.56 13.83
CA SER A 525 10.42 6.49 14.78
C SER A 525 9.15 5.88 15.36
N ASP A 526 9.11 4.56 15.53
CA ASP A 526 7.98 3.84 16.12
C ASP A 526 7.93 4.05 17.65
N VAL A 527 7.06 4.92 18.15
CA VAL A 527 6.88 5.16 19.59
C VAL A 527 5.84 4.22 20.21
N THR A 528 5.13 3.45 19.39
CA THR A 528 3.99 2.60 19.80
C THR A 528 4.34 1.11 19.88
N GLY A 529 5.43 0.68 19.26
CA GLY A 529 5.89 -0.69 19.16
C GLY A 529 5.13 -1.53 18.13
N ASP A 530 4.38 -0.90 17.21
CA ASP A 530 3.56 -1.58 16.21
C ASP A 530 4.30 -1.89 14.90
N GLY A 531 5.59 -1.52 14.84
CA GLY A 531 6.49 -1.70 13.70
C GLY A 531 6.57 -0.48 12.77
N ARG A 532 5.57 0.42 12.78
CA ARG A 532 5.50 1.56 11.88
C ARG A 532 6.14 2.79 12.49
N ALA A 533 6.95 3.51 11.72
CA ALA A 533 7.53 4.77 12.16
C ALA A 533 6.48 5.89 12.19
N ASP A 534 6.33 6.53 13.36
CA ASP A 534 5.43 7.65 13.59
C ASP A 534 6.04 8.97 13.12
N TYR A 535 5.18 9.92 12.69
CA TYR A 535 5.61 11.27 12.34
C TYR A 535 5.75 12.11 13.61
N MET A 536 6.97 12.47 13.97
CA MET A 536 7.26 13.21 15.21
C MET A 536 8.08 14.48 14.98
N ILE A 537 7.87 15.45 15.89
CA ILE A 537 8.45 16.78 15.85
C ILE A 537 9.06 17.10 17.21
N TRP A 538 10.34 17.42 17.20
CA TRP A 538 11.07 17.91 18.37
C TRP A 538 10.78 19.38 18.67
N ASP A 539 10.64 19.72 19.95
CA ASP A 539 10.84 21.10 20.42
C ASP A 539 12.26 21.37 20.93
N GLN A 540 12.57 22.64 21.17
CA GLN A 540 13.88 23.12 21.63
C GLN A 540 14.31 22.64 23.04
N GLN A 541 13.46 21.90 23.75
CA GLN A 541 13.79 21.24 25.02
C GLN A 541 13.76 19.71 24.90
N ALA A 542 13.77 19.21 23.66
CA ALA A 542 13.61 17.83 23.27
C ALA A 542 12.30 17.19 23.80
N GLY A 543 11.21 17.95 23.83
CA GLY A 543 9.86 17.40 23.94
C GLY A 543 9.37 16.89 22.58
N LEU A 544 8.41 15.95 22.60
CA LEU A 544 7.84 15.34 21.39
C LEU A 544 6.33 15.59 21.27
N SER A 545 5.91 15.98 20.08
CA SER A 545 4.54 15.97 19.59
C SER A 545 4.53 15.37 18.17
N GLY A 546 3.38 14.92 17.67
CA GLY A 546 3.36 14.24 16.37
C GLY A 546 2.03 13.59 16.03
N PHE A 547 2.11 12.59 15.16
CA PHE A 547 1.01 11.85 14.59
C PHE A 547 1.39 10.36 14.56
N LEU A 548 0.50 9.48 15.01
CA LEU A 548 0.75 8.04 14.94
C LEU A 548 0.53 7.52 13.52
N ASN A 549 1.33 6.55 13.09
CA ASN A 549 1.22 5.94 11.78
C ASN A 549 0.24 4.74 11.82
N ILE A 550 -1.00 5.01 11.40
CA ILE A 550 -2.06 3.98 11.33
C ILE A 550 -2.09 3.39 9.91
N ARG A 551 -2.07 2.06 9.82
CA ARG A 551 -2.23 1.36 8.53
C ARG A 551 -3.60 1.60 7.91
N THR A 552 -3.68 1.52 6.58
CA THR A 552 -4.93 1.65 5.83
C THR A 552 -5.15 0.41 4.95
N ARG A 553 -6.06 0.49 3.98
CA ARG A 553 -6.38 -0.60 3.05
C ARG A 553 -5.27 -0.87 2.04
N ASP A 554 -4.59 0.19 1.60
CA ASP A 554 -3.67 0.16 0.47
C ASP A 554 -2.22 0.31 0.97
N GLU A 555 -1.33 -0.59 0.54
CA GLU A 555 0.01 -0.74 1.14
C GLU A 555 0.88 0.52 0.99
N GLY A 556 1.47 0.97 2.10
CA GLY A 556 2.28 2.19 2.14
C GLY A 556 1.51 3.51 2.01
N THR A 557 0.19 3.53 2.25
CA THR A 557 -0.60 4.77 2.33
C THR A 557 -1.03 5.07 3.79
N PRO A 558 -0.11 5.50 4.67
CA PRO A 558 -0.40 5.64 6.10
C PRO A 558 -1.39 6.77 6.42
N PHE A 559 -2.26 6.54 7.41
CA PHE A 559 -3.06 7.59 8.03
C PHE A 559 -2.36 8.13 9.28
N PHE A 560 -1.96 9.40 9.24
CA PHE A 560 -1.30 10.06 10.35
C PHE A 560 -2.30 10.60 11.38
N ALA A 561 -2.58 9.80 12.42
CA ALA A 561 -3.50 10.14 13.50
C ALA A 561 -2.91 11.20 14.44
N GLN A 562 -3.39 12.44 14.33
CA GLN A 562 -2.90 13.58 15.12
C GLN A 562 -3.01 13.32 16.62
N GLN A 563 -1.88 13.43 17.32
CA GLN A 563 -1.84 13.42 18.78
C GLN A 563 -2.09 14.83 19.33
N GLY A 564 -2.17 14.97 20.66
CA GLY A 564 -2.46 16.26 21.29
C GLY A 564 -1.37 17.34 21.08
N GLY A 565 -1.47 18.43 21.83
CA GLY A 565 -0.59 19.59 21.67
C GLY A 565 0.90 19.33 21.90
N ALA A 566 1.70 20.41 21.92
CA ALA A 566 3.13 20.33 22.18
C ALA A 566 3.42 19.46 23.44
N LYS A 567 4.42 18.57 23.34
CA LYS A 567 4.85 17.64 24.41
C LYS A 567 3.84 16.54 24.78
N TYR A 568 2.88 16.24 23.92
CA TYR A 568 1.91 15.17 24.15
C TYR A 568 2.55 13.78 24.18
N ILE A 569 3.55 13.51 23.34
CA ILE A 569 4.24 12.22 23.30
C ILE A 569 5.32 12.16 24.40
N ALA A 570 6.17 13.19 24.52
CA ALA A 570 7.17 13.27 25.59
C ALA A 570 7.36 14.71 26.10
N ASP A 571 7.54 14.88 27.42
CA ASP A 571 7.76 16.20 28.06
C ASP A 571 9.12 16.82 27.74
N GLY A 572 10.07 15.99 27.33
CA GLY A 572 11.46 16.35 27.08
C GLY A 572 12.28 16.58 28.33
N ILE A 573 13.60 16.55 28.17
CA ILE A 573 14.57 16.57 29.27
C ILE A 573 15.39 17.88 29.35
N THR A 574 14.97 18.94 28.63
CA THR A 574 15.68 20.23 28.55
C THR A 574 17.10 20.13 27.98
N GLN A 575 17.31 19.19 27.06
CA GLN A 575 18.54 19.06 26.25
C GLN A 575 18.28 19.45 24.80
N ASN A 576 19.34 19.57 23.99
CA ASN A 576 19.23 19.75 22.54
C ASN A 576 18.72 18.43 21.90
N PRO A 577 17.69 18.45 21.03
CA PRO A 577 17.29 17.30 20.22
C PRO A 577 18.45 16.53 19.55
N ASP A 578 19.50 17.21 19.07
CA ASP A 578 20.67 16.56 18.45
C ASP A 578 21.38 15.53 19.38
N SER A 579 21.24 15.71 20.70
CA SER A 579 21.79 14.82 21.72
C SER A 579 20.91 13.62 22.06
N ILE A 580 19.74 13.50 21.43
CA ILE A 580 18.76 12.44 21.69
C ILE A 580 18.75 11.42 20.56
N ARG A 581 18.60 10.14 20.90
CA ARG A 581 18.24 9.06 19.97
C ARG A 581 16.95 8.40 20.44
N LEU A 582 16.09 8.06 19.49
CA LEU A 582 14.98 7.16 19.69
C LEU A 582 15.36 5.80 19.12
N ALA A 583 15.41 4.79 19.97
CA ALA A 583 15.61 3.39 19.65
C ALA A 583 15.20 2.60 20.89
N ASP A 584 14.42 1.53 20.76
CA ASP A 584 14.15 0.57 21.84
C ASP A 584 15.51 0.14 22.41
N ILE A 585 15.70 0.02 23.72
CA ILE A 585 16.99 -0.37 24.33
C ILE A 585 16.90 -1.62 25.21
N ASP A 586 15.71 -2.09 25.58
CA ASP A 586 15.54 -3.31 26.40
C ASP A 586 14.84 -4.48 25.69
N GLY A 587 14.25 -4.25 24.52
CA GLY A 587 13.69 -5.30 23.66
C GLY A 587 12.22 -5.61 23.96
N ASP A 588 11.45 -4.62 24.39
CA ASP A 588 10.00 -4.70 24.55
C ASP A 588 9.21 -4.31 23.28
N GLY A 589 9.87 -3.71 22.29
CA GLY A 589 9.30 -3.23 21.02
C GLY A 589 9.19 -1.71 20.93
N LEU A 590 9.19 -1.00 22.07
CA LEU A 590 8.89 0.44 22.15
C LEU A 590 10.16 1.28 22.04
N ASN A 591 10.20 2.33 21.21
CA ASN A 591 11.42 3.12 21.09
C ASN A 591 11.79 3.93 22.37
N ASP A 592 12.92 3.54 22.96
CA ASP A 592 13.70 4.14 24.04
C ASP A 592 14.07 5.62 23.81
N TYR A 593 13.89 6.49 24.81
CA TYR A 593 14.43 7.86 24.78
C TYR A 593 15.83 7.88 25.39
N CYS A 594 16.84 8.01 24.55
CA CYS A 594 18.25 7.97 24.92
C CYS A 594 18.93 9.34 24.79
N TYR A 595 19.41 9.91 25.90
CA TYR A 595 20.27 11.09 25.92
C TYR A 595 21.74 10.70 25.92
N ILE A 596 22.51 11.41 25.09
CA ILE A 596 23.95 11.25 24.92
C ILE A 596 24.64 12.52 25.44
N ASP A 597 25.43 12.40 26.50
CA ASP A 597 26.17 13.55 27.05
C ASP A 597 27.47 13.88 26.29
N ASP A 598 28.12 14.98 26.68
CA ASP A 598 29.35 15.50 26.04
C ASP A 598 30.56 14.54 26.08
N VAL A 599 30.48 13.43 26.83
CA VAL A 599 31.52 12.36 26.85
C VAL A 599 31.02 11.04 26.26
N GLY A 600 29.85 11.05 25.62
CA GLY A 600 29.23 9.89 24.98
C GLY A 600 28.62 8.89 25.96
N ALA A 601 28.20 9.31 27.16
CA ALA A 601 27.51 8.43 28.10
C ALA A 601 26.00 8.41 27.82
N LEU A 602 25.39 7.23 27.96
CA LEU A 602 23.99 7.00 27.59
C LEU A 602 23.08 7.01 28.82
N TRP A 603 22.06 7.87 28.79
CA TRP A 603 21.06 8.06 29.85
C TRP A 603 19.65 7.81 29.29
N ILE A 604 18.92 6.88 29.88
CA ILE A 604 17.66 6.36 29.30
C ILE A 604 16.43 6.77 30.11
N TRP A 605 15.35 7.04 29.37
CA TRP A 605 13.98 7.00 29.86
C TRP A 605 13.24 5.93 29.05
N TRP A 606 12.86 4.86 29.75
CA TRP A 606 12.18 3.72 29.16
C TRP A 606 10.78 4.12 28.67
N ASN A 607 10.42 3.70 27.47
CA ASN A 607 9.10 3.86 26.92
C ASN A 607 8.22 2.74 27.48
N ARG A 608 7.26 3.11 28.33
CA ARG A 608 6.20 2.21 28.81
C ARG A 608 4.83 2.77 28.49
N GLY A 609 4.77 3.62 27.45
CA GLY A 609 3.55 4.14 26.88
C GLY A 609 2.73 3.04 26.23
N THR A 610 1.49 3.37 25.90
CA THR A 610 0.60 2.45 25.16
C THR A 610 -0.22 3.26 24.16
N ALA A 611 -0.39 2.72 22.96
CA ALA A 611 -1.40 3.17 22.01
C ALA A 611 -2.09 1.92 21.48
N ASP A 612 -3.41 1.95 21.35
CA ASP A 612 -4.11 0.98 20.53
C ASP A 612 -4.16 1.59 19.12
N THR A 613 -3.15 1.28 18.29
CA THR A 613 -3.06 1.74 16.90
C THR A 613 -3.92 0.91 15.95
N SER A 614 -4.76 0.01 16.47
CA SER A 614 -5.42 -0.97 15.63
C SER A 614 -6.53 -0.42 14.76
N THR A 615 -6.69 -1.05 13.60
CA THR A 615 -7.84 -0.80 12.73
C THR A 615 -8.96 -1.77 13.04
N GLY A 616 -10.19 -1.46 12.63
CA GLY A 616 -11.34 -2.35 12.81
C GLY A 616 -11.13 -3.75 12.23
N GLY A 617 -10.33 -3.91 11.16
CA GLY A 617 -10.04 -5.21 10.57
C GLY A 617 -9.03 -6.08 11.33
N ASP A 618 -8.18 -5.51 12.17
CA ASP A 618 -7.05 -6.25 12.78
C ASP A 618 -7.50 -7.37 13.73
N GLY A 619 -8.67 -7.20 14.35
CA GLY A 619 -9.25 -8.19 15.26
C GLY A 619 -9.92 -9.37 14.56
N VAL A 620 -10.09 -9.33 13.23
CA VAL A 620 -10.83 -10.35 12.48
C VAL A 620 -10.02 -11.65 12.37
N ARG A 621 -10.68 -12.77 12.64
CA ARG A 621 -10.21 -14.15 12.39
C ARG A 621 -11.37 -14.94 11.78
N LEU A 622 -11.04 -16.00 11.05
CA LEU A 622 -12.01 -16.85 10.37
C LEU A 622 -11.68 -18.31 10.67
N HIS A 623 -12.50 -18.97 11.50
CA HIS A 623 -12.28 -20.34 11.96
C HIS A 623 -13.61 -21.03 12.26
N ASP A 624 -13.75 -22.32 11.90
CA ASP A 624 -14.89 -23.17 12.25
C ASP A 624 -15.00 -23.35 13.78
N LEU A 625 -15.91 -22.62 14.44
CA LEU A 625 -16.08 -22.69 15.90
C LEU A 625 -17.09 -23.76 16.31
N ASP A 626 -18.09 -24.08 15.49
CA ASP A 626 -19.18 -24.99 15.85
C ASP A 626 -19.09 -26.41 15.26
N GLY A 627 -18.16 -26.63 14.33
CA GLY A 627 -17.72 -27.92 13.79
C GLY A 627 -18.48 -28.37 12.54
N ASP A 628 -19.14 -27.44 11.83
CA ASP A 628 -19.95 -27.76 10.65
C ASP A 628 -19.14 -27.89 9.35
N GLY A 629 -17.89 -27.44 9.36
CA GLY A 629 -16.96 -27.45 8.23
C GLY A 629 -16.92 -26.18 7.40
N VAL A 630 -17.47 -25.05 7.85
CA VAL A 630 -17.18 -23.71 7.30
C VAL A 630 -16.67 -22.77 8.39
N ASP A 631 -15.84 -21.80 7.99
CA ASP A 631 -15.26 -20.87 8.95
C ASP A 631 -16.24 -19.78 9.39
N ASP A 632 -16.30 -19.55 10.70
CA ASP A 632 -17.08 -18.49 11.36
C ASP A 632 -16.31 -17.19 11.46
N TYR A 633 -17.02 -16.07 11.51
CA TYR A 633 -16.40 -14.76 11.76
C TYR A 633 -16.18 -14.57 13.25
N VAL A 634 -14.92 -14.29 13.63
CA VAL A 634 -14.51 -14.02 15.00
C VAL A 634 -13.83 -12.66 15.07
N TYR A 635 -14.24 -11.80 16.01
CA TYR A 635 -13.51 -10.58 16.35
C TYR A 635 -12.83 -10.73 17.72
N LEU A 636 -11.57 -10.31 17.80
CA LEU A 636 -10.75 -10.35 19.02
C LEU A 636 -10.50 -8.94 19.58
N ASP A 637 -10.83 -8.74 20.86
CA ASP A 637 -10.41 -7.57 21.63
C ASP A 637 -8.88 -7.45 21.69
N TYR A 638 -8.36 -6.24 21.42
CA TYR A 638 -6.92 -5.97 21.35
C TYR A 638 -6.16 -6.41 22.61
N ALA A 639 -6.57 -5.93 23.78
CA ALA A 639 -5.80 -6.06 25.01
C ALA A 639 -5.95 -7.44 25.69
N THR A 640 -7.07 -8.13 25.48
CA THR A 640 -7.42 -9.35 26.22
C THR A 640 -7.53 -10.61 25.36
N GLY A 641 -7.59 -10.46 24.03
CA GLY A 641 -7.92 -11.56 23.11
C GLY A 641 -9.36 -12.06 23.24
N GLN A 642 -10.23 -11.32 23.92
CA GLN A 642 -11.62 -11.70 24.16
C GLN A 642 -12.37 -11.92 22.83
N PRO A 643 -12.89 -13.14 22.56
CA PRO A 643 -13.51 -13.47 21.29
C PRO A 643 -15.02 -13.17 21.26
N TYR A 644 -15.45 -12.55 20.17
CA TYR A 644 -16.84 -12.31 19.78
C TYR A 644 -17.14 -13.13 18.52
N ALA A 645 -18.09 -14.07 18.60
CA ALA A 645 -18.36 -15.03 17.53
C ALA A 645 -19.65 -14.74 16.76
N TYR A 646 -19.59 -14.88 15.44
CA TYR A 646 -20.69 -14.66 14.50
C TYR A 646 -20.73 -15.86 13.55
N LEU A 647 -21.68 -16.76 13.78
CA LEU A 647 -21.71 -18.07 13.12
C LEU A 647 -22.13 -17.97 11.66
N ASN A 648 -21.40 -18.62 10.77
CA ASN A 648 -21.59 -18.62 9.33
C ASN A 648 -22.88 -19.38 8.96
N ALA A 649 -23.89 -18.67 8.47
CA ALA A 649 -25.18 -19.23 8.09
C ALA A 649 -25.34 -19.42 6.57
N GLY A 650 -24.27 -19.21 5.80
CA GLY A 650 -24.29 -19.29 4.34
C GLY A 650 -24.85 -18.03 3.65
N PRO A 651 -25.28 -18.15 2.37
CA PRO A 651 -25.83 -17.05 1.59
C PRO A 651 -27.06 -16.43 2.26
N ASN A 652 -27.14 -15.09 2.25
CA ASN A 652 -28.24 -14.36 2.86
C ASN A 652 -29.53 -14.51 2.03
N PRO A 653 -30.61 -15.13 2.55
CA PRO A 653 -31.83 -15.36 1.77
C PRO A 653 -32.61 -14.06 1.44
N SER A 654 -32.24 -12.93 2.06
CA SER A 654 -32.82 -11.61 1.78
C SER A 654 -31.96 -10.78 0.83
N TYR A 655 -30.71 -11.18 0.58
CA TYR A 655 -29.76 -10.44 -0.25
C TYR A 655 -28.94 -11.42 -1.10
N PRO A 656 -29.30 -11.65 -2.38
CA PRO A 656 -28.79 -12.76 -3.20
C PRO A 656 -27.26 -12.85 -3.32
N ASP A 657 -26.58 -11.71 -3.24
CA ASP A 657 -25.14 -11.58 -3.45
C ASP A 657 -24.36 -11.44 -2.12
N GLY A 658 -25.04 -11.51 -0.98
CA GLY A 658 -24.45 -11.32 0.36
C GLY A 658 -24.48 -12.58 1.22
N TRP A 659 -23.77 -12.53 2.34
CA TRP A 659 -23.65 -13.65 3.28
C TRP A 659 -24.24 -13.32 4.64
N GLN A 660 -24.62 -14.33 5.40
CA GLN A 660 -25.23 -14.15 6.71
C GLN A 660 -24.33 -14.71 7.80
N PHE A 661 -23.88 -13.84 8.70
CA PHE A 661 -23.21 -14.23 9.94
C PHE A 661 -24.10 -13.89 11.13
N ASN A 662 -24.41 -14.88 11.97
CA ASN A 662 -25.34 -14.76 13.09
C ASN A 662 -24.58 -14.53 14.39
N ALA A 663 -24.69 -13.32 14.95
CA ALA A 663 -24.07 -12.97 16.22
C ALA A 663 -24.46 -13.93 17.36
N PHE A 664 -23.49 -14.65 17.92
CA PHE A 664 -23.69 -15.47 19.11
C PHE A 664 -23.73 -14.59 20.38
N ASN A 665 -24.33 -15.10 21.46
CA ASN A 665 -24.52 -14.40 22.74
C ASN A 665 -25.13 -12.97 22.62
N GLY A 666 -25.83 -12.69 21.52
CA GLY A 666 -26.37 -11.37 21.21
C GLY A 666 -25.29 -10.31 20.92
N GLY A 667 -24.19 -10.69 20.24
CA GLY A 667 -23.07 -9.79 19.92
C GLY A 667 -22.15 -9.52 21.11
N LYS A 668 -22.18 -10.39 22.12
CA LYS A 668 -21.32 -10.31 23.31
C LYS A 668 -20.20 -11.35 23.22
N PRO A 669 -19.13 -11.19 24.01
CA PRO A 669 -18.07 -12.17 24.08
C PRO A 669 -18.55 -13.60 24.38
N ILE A 670 -17.83 -14.59 23.84
CA ILE A 670 -18.03 -16.01 24.17
C ILE A 670 -17.02 -16.53 25.20
N ALA A 671 -15.95 -15.78 25.48
CA ALA A 671 -14.99 -16.04 26.55
C ALA A 671 -14.49 -14.73 27.19
N SER A 672 -13.62 -14.81 28.20
CA SER A 672 -12.94 -13.62 28.78
C SER A 672 -11.71 -13.18 28.00
N GLY A 673 -11.24 -13.98 27.04
CA GLY A 673 -9.86 -13.92 26.57
C GLY A 673 -8.88 -14.51 27.59
N ALA A 674 -7.65 -14.79 27.15
CA ALA A 674 -6.58 -15.38 27.97
C ALA A 674 -5.16 -14.82 27.69
N CYS A 675 -4.97 -14.11 26.58
CA CYS A 675 -3.74 -13.45 26.14
C CYS A 675 -4.11 -12.36 25.11
N PRO A 676 -3.28 -11.32 24.88
CA PRO A 676 -3.56 -10.29 23.88
C PRO A 676 -3.75 -10.87 22.47
N ARG A 677 -4.49 -10.18 21.59
CA ARG A 677 -5.01 -10.76 20.32
C ARG A 677 -3.96 -11.22 19.30
N ASP A 678 -2.74 -10.73 19.42
CA ASP A 678 -1.58 -11.07 18.58
C ASP A 678 -1.01 -12.45 18.95
N GLN A 679 -1.17 -12.86 20.21
CA GLN A 679 -0.82 -14.18 20.74
C GLN A 679 -1.94 -15.22 20.58
N VAL A 680 -3.11 -14.83 20.07
CA VAL A 680 -4.26 -15.73 19.90
C VAL A 680 -4.20 -16.44 18.55
N HIS A 681 -4.14 -17.77 18.63
CA HIS A 681 -4.26 -18.68 17.49
C HIS A 681 -5.45 -19.62 17.69
N TRP A 682 -5.86 -20.27 16.60
CA TRP A 682 -7.01 -21.17 16.57
C TRP A 682 -6.72 -22.41 15.74
N GLY A 683 -7.35 -23.53 16.10
CA GLY A 683 -7.38 -24.76 15.31
C GLY A 683 -7.70 -25.99 16.15
N ASP A 684 -8.14 -27.07 15.51
CA ASP A 684 -8.53 -28.32 16.19
C ASP A 684 -7.30 -29.09 16.68
N ILE A 685 -7.13 -29.17 18.01
CA ILE A 685 -6.03 -29.91 18.66
C ILE A 685 -6.45 -31.25 19.27
N ASP A 686 -7.75 -31.61 19.31
CA ASP A 686 -8.25 -32.84 19.95
C ASP A 686 -9.08 -33.78 19.04
N GLY A 687 -9.38 -33.33 17.82
CA GLY A 687 -10.04 -34.08 16.75
C GLY A 687 -11.56 -33.96 16.75
N ASP A 688 -12.15 -33.03 17.51
CA ASP A 688 -13.60 -32.82 17.54
C ASP A 688 -14.16 -31.92 16.43
N LYS A 689 -13.26 -31.36 15.60
CA LYS A 689 -13.46 -30.46 14.46
C LYS A 689 -13.72 -28.99 14.77
N ARG A 690 -13.77 -28.60 16.04
CA ARG A 690 -13.94 -27.19 16.40
C ARG A 690 -12.59 -26.55 16.64
N ALA A 691 -12.44 -25.32 16.19
CA ALA A 691 -11.22 -24.58 16.43
C ALA A 691 -11.08 -24.26 17.93
N ASP A 692 -10.01 -24.76 18.55
CA ASP A 692 -9.66 -24.52 19.93
C ASP A 692 -8.96 -23.18 20.10
N TYR A 693 -9.08 -22.56 21.27
CA TYR A 693 -8.43 -21.27 21.56
C TYR A 693 -7.02 -21.52 22.11
N LEU A 694 -6.01 -20.98 21.42
CA LEU A 694 -4.59 -21.14 21.77
C LEU A 694 -3.93 -19.80 22.07
N CYS A 695 -3.17 -19.73 23.16
CA CYS A 695 -2.27 -18.62 23.49
C CYS A 695 -0.82 -19.01 23.23
N LEU A 696 -0.16 -18.36 22.29
CA LEU A 696 1.25 -18.54 21.96
C LEU A 696 2.11 -17.42 22.55
N ASN A 697 3.15 -17.77 23.32
CA ASN A 697 4.07 -16.78 23.84
C ASN A 697 5.18 -16.43 22.82
N ASP A 698 5.21 -15.20 22.34
CA ASP A 698 6.12 -14.73 21.30
C ASP A 698 7.60 -15.00 21.55
N LYS A 699 8.03 -14.93 22.82
CA LYS A 699 9.45 -15.02 23.22
C LYS A 699 9.88 -16.47 23.51
N THR A 700 8.98 -17.34 23.98
CA THR A 700 9.32 -18.70 24.45
C THR A 700 8.76 -19.84 23.60
N GLY A 701 7.79 -19.55 22.72
CA GLY A 701 7.04 -20.56 21.98
C GLY A 701 6.22 -21.49 22.89
N GLU A 702 5.90 -21.07 24.11
CA GLU A 702 4.95 -21.78 24.96
C GLU A 702 3.53 -21.62 24.41
N VAL A 703 2.79 -22.72 24.31
CA VAL A 703 1.40 -22.77 23.84
C VAL A 703 0.50 -23.22 24.97
N VAL A 704 -0.42 -22.36 25.39
CA VAL A 704 -1.45 -22.67 26.39
C VAL A 704 -2.80 -22.82 25.68
N ALA A 705 -3.45 -23.97 25.85
CA ALA A 705 -4.67 -24.32 25.11
C ALA A 705 -5.94 -24.41 25.95
N TYR A 706 -7.07 -24.10 25.31
CA TYR A 706 -8.41 -24.14 25.87
C TYR A 706 -9.38 -24.80 24.87
N LEU A 707 -9.82 -26.02 25.15
CA LEU A 707 -10.64 -26.82 24.23
C LEU A 707 -12.04 -26.24 24.06
N ASN A 708 -12.49 -26.11 22.82
CA ASN A 708 -13.76 -25.55 22.41
C ASN A 708 -14.90 -26.58 22.62
N GLY A 709 -15.53 -26.51 23.80
CA GLY A 709 -16.70 -27.33 24.11
C GLY A 709 -17.97 -26.95 23.34
N GLY A 710 -17.97 -25.82 22.61
CA GLY A 710 -19.12 -25.27 21.89
C GLY A 710 -20.14 -24.53 22.77
N PRO A 711 -21.32 -24.20 22.19
CA PRO A 711 -22.43 -23.56 22.90
C PRO A 711 -22.86 -24.33 24.17
N ASP A 712 -22.87 -23.65 25.32
CA ASP A 712 -23.33 -24.20 26.59
C ASP A 712 -24.09 -23.13 27.39
N PRO A 713 -25.42 -23.26 27.57
CA PRO A 713 -26.23 -22.29 28.32
C PRO A 713 -25.96 -22.29 29.83
N THR A 714 -25.08 -23.15 30.33
CA THR A 714 -24.60 -23.18 31.73
C THR A 714 -23.24 -22.51 31.92
N ALA A 715 -22.56 -22.12 30.83
CA ALA A 715 -21.34 -21.32 30.89
C ALA A 715 -21.67 -19.82 30.99
N ASP A 716 -20.82 -19.04 31.66
CA ASP A 716 -21.08 -17.62 31.98
C ASP A 716 -21.31 -16.75 30.73
N ASN A 717 -20.71 -17.13 29.59
CA ASN A 717 -20.81 -16.43 28.31
C ASN A 717 -21.61 -17.23 27.25
N GLY A 718 -22.35 -18.27 27.66
CA GLY A 718 -23.14 -19.12 26.75
C GLY A 718 -22.32 -20.08 25.88
N TRP A 719 -20.99 -20.11 26.04
CA TRP A 719 -20.05 -20.98 25.31
C TRP A 719 -19.01 -21.54 26.29
N ARG A 720 -18.56 -22.77 26.08
CA ARG A 720 -17.62 -23.47 26.96
C ARG A 720 -16.24 -23.58 26.34
N PHE A 721 -15.24 -23.07 27.06
CA PHE A 721 -13.82 -23.37 26.81
C PHE A 721 -13.24 -24.12 28.02
N ASN A 722 -12.61 -25.28 27.78
CA ASN A 722 -12.06 -26.13 28.83
C ASN A 722 -10.53 -25.98 28.89
N PRO A 723 -9.93 -25.41 29.96
CA PRO A 723 -8.50 -25.18 30.02
C PRO A 723 -7.71 -26.50 30.07
N VAL A 724 -6.75 -26.66 29.16
CA VAL A 724 -5.78 -27.78 29.15
C VAL A 724 -4.51 -27.38 29.91
N GLY A 725 -4.05 -26.15 29.69
CA GLY A 725 -2.75 -25.67 30.16
C GLY A 725 -1.71 -25.68 29.04
N SER A 726 -0.44 -25.72 29.42
CA SER A 726 0.71 -25.74 28.49
C SER A 726 0.75 -27.07 27.73
N ILE A 727 0.61 -27.02 26.40
CA ILE A 727 0.65 -28.18 25.51
C ILE A 727 1.95 -28.27 24.70
N ALA A 728 2.63 -27.15 24.47
CA ALA A 728 3.93 -27.09 23.79
C ALA A 728 4.82 -26.05 24.46
N SER A 729 6.14 -26.27 24.45
CA SER A 729 7.13 -25.28 24.92
C SER A 729 8.51 -25.61 24.35
N GLY A 730 9.32 -24.60 24.05
CA GLY A 730 10.70 -24.79 23.60
C GLY A 730 10.84 -25.35 22.18
N LEU A 731 9.81 -25.23 21.34
CA LEU A 731 9.86 -25.59 19.92
C LEU A 731 10.49 -24.48 19.05
N GLY A 732 10.52 -23.24 19.54
CA GLY A 732 11.09 -22.08 18.87
C GLY A 732 10.59 -20.77 19.50
N PRO A 733 10.90 -19.59 18.95
CA PRO A 733 10.22 -18.35 19.31
C PRO A 733 8.78 -18.34 18.75
N GLY A 734 7.82 -17.86 19.52
CA GLY A 734 6.42 -17.80 19.11
C GLY A 734 6.14 -16.82 17.97
N LYS A 735 6.82 -15.66 17.92
CA LYS A 735 6.49 -14.55 17.00
C LYS A 735 6.38 -14.95 15.51
N ASN A 736 7.19 -15.92 15.07
CA ASN A 736 7.21 -16.41 13.68
C ASN A 736 6.54 -17.78 13.50
N SER A 737 5.78 -18.25 14.48
CA SER A 737 5.13 -19.57 14.41
C SER A 737 3.71 -19.49 13.86
N ARG A 738 3.23 -20.60 13.32
CA ARG A 738 1.89 -20.80 12.75
C ARG A 738 1.35 -22.15 13.21
N PHE A 739 0.03 -22.31 13.15
CA PHE A 739 -0.65 -23.58 13.37
C PHE A 739 -1.45 -23.94 12.13
N ALA A 740 -1.24 -25.15 11.60
CA ALA A 740 -1.99 -25.67 10.46
C ALA A 740 -1.78 -27.18 10.33
N ASP A 741 -2.79 -27.91 9.84
CA ASP A 741 -2.74 -29.37 9.66
C ASP A 741 -1.88 -29.72 8.42
N VAL A 742 -0.68 -30.29 8.61
CA VAL A 742 0.27 -30.55 7.52
C VAL A 742 0.16 -31.97 6.95
N ASP A 743 -0.34 -32.95 7.70
CA ASP A 743 -0.47 -34.34 7.22
C ASP A 743 -1.89 -34.90 7.10
N GLY A 744 -2.90 -34.15 7.58
CA GLY A 744 -4.33 -34.41 7.41
C GLY A 744 -4.99 -35.05 8.65
N ASP A 745 -4.55 -34.70 9.86
CA ASP A 745 -5.22 -35.12 11.11
C ASP A 745 -5.54 -34.00 12.12
N LEU A 746 -4.55 -33.34 12.71
CA LEU A 746 -4.68 -32.26 13.70
C LEU A 746 -3.80 -31.07 13.31
N ILE A 747 -4.04 -29.87 13.87
CA ILE A 747 -3.15 -28.75 13.57
C ILE A 747 -1.74 -28.95 14.15
N ASP A 748 -0.73 -28.83 13.27
CA ASP A 748 0.69 -28.95 13.59
C ASP A 748 1.32 -27.60 13.94
N TYR A 749 2.44 -27.62 14.66
CA TYR A 749 3.22 -26.43 15.00
C TYR A 749 4.26 -26.17 13.91
N ILE A 750 4.27 -24.98 13.33
CA ILE A 750 5.19 -24.59 12.26
C ILE A 750 5.98 -23.36 12.71
N GLU A 751 7.29 -23.49 12.94
CA GLU A 751 8.18 -22.33 13.12
C GLU A 751 8.72 -21.88 11.76
N LEU A 752 8.56 -20.60 11.43
CA LEU A 752 9.13 -20.01 10.22
C LEU A 752 10.42 -19.25 10.55
N SER A 753 11.52 -19.74 9.98
CA SER A 753 12.82 -19.08 10.00
C SER A 753 13.00 -18.15 8.78
N LYS A 754 14.09 -17.37 8.76
CA LYS A 754 14.39 -16.38 7.70
C LYS A 754 14.26 -16.98 6.30
N GLY A 755 13.62 -16.25 5.38
CA GLY A 755 13.36 -16.69 4.01
C GLY A 755 12.21 -17.69 3.88
N GLY A 756 11.45 -17.92 4.96
CA GLY A 756 10.23 -18.72 4.95
C GLY A 756 10.48 -20.22 5.09
N LYS A 757 11.68 -20.62 5.51
CA LYS A 757 12.02 -22.03 5.74
C LYS A 757 11.33 -22.50 7.03
N THR A 758 10.60 -23.60 6.97
CA THR A 758 9.89 -24.15 8.14
C THR A 758 10.77 -25.10 8.95
N ASN A 759 10.46 -25.19 10.24
CA ASN A 759 10.64 -26.39 11.05
C ASN A 759 9.23 -26.78 11.56
N ILE A 760 8.81 -28.04 11.35
CA ILE A 760 7.43 -28.50 11.62
C ILE A 760 7.44 -29.59 12.70
N TRP A 761 6.49 -29.54 13.64
CA TRP A 761 6.26 -30.57 14.65
C TRP A 761 4.81 -31.04 14.60
N LYS A 762 4.66 -32.36 14.47
CA LYS A 762 3.38 -33.05 14.51
C LYS A 762 2.71 -32.89 15.86
N ASN A 763 1.42 -32.55 15.86
CA ASN A 763 0.58 -32.71 17.03
C ASN A 763 0.20 -34.19 17.22
N ASN A 764 0.56 -34.78 18.36
CA ASN A 764 0.23 -36.17 18.71
C ASN A 764 -0.79 -36.26 19.85
N HIS A 765 -1.61 -35.23 20.09
CA HIS A 765 -2.42 -35.09 21.30
C HIS A 765 -3.16 -36.39 21.71
N PRO A 766 -3.05 -36.85 22.98
CA PRO A 766 -2.41 -36.19 24.13
C PRO A 766 -0.92 -36.51 24.31
N ASP A 767 -0.28 -37.23 23.38
CA ASP A 767 1.14 -37.55 23.42
C ASP A 767 2.01 -36.34 22.99
N PRO A 768 3.31 -36.28 23.36
CA PRO A 768 4.18 -35.15 23.03
C PRO A 768 4.39 -34.94 21.52
N TRP A 769 4.52 -33.68 21.12
CA TRP A 769 4.88 -33.26 19.77
C TRP A 769 6.14 -33.93 19.24
N SER A 770 6.17 -34.25 17.94
CA SER A 770 7.32 -34.91 17.28
C SER A 770 7.72 -34.21 15.98
N PRO A 771 9.02 -34.03 15.67
CA PRO A 771 9.45 -33.32 14.47
C PRO A 771 9.02 -34.04 13.18
N MET A 772 8.62 -33.25 12.17
CA MET A 772 8.27 -33.68 10.82
C MET A 772 9.36 -33.20 9.84
N ASP A 773 10.61 -33.62 10.04
CA ASP A 773 11.75 -33.09 9.28
C ASP A 773 11.59 -33.23 7.75
N ASP A 774 10.97 -34.33 7.31
CA ASP A 774 10.69 -34.63 5.89
C ASP A 774 9.58 -33.72 5.29
N ALA A 775 8.78 -33.03 6.12
CA ALA A 775 7.75 -32.08 5.68
C ALA A 775 8.30 -30.64 5.53
N ASN A 776 9.53 -30.35 5.95
CA ASN A 776 10.02 -28.98 6.01
C ASN A 776 10.18 -28.31 4.64
N ALA A 777 9.59 -27.12 4.47
CA ALA A 777 9.81 -26.25 3.32
C ALA A 777 11.23 -25.65 3.37
N SER A 778 11.92 -25.58 2.24
CA SER A 778 13.22 -24.92 2.13
C SER A 778 13.16 -23.39 2.30
N GLY A 779 11.96 -22.82 2.26
CA GLY A 779 11.73 -21.38 2.12
C GLY A 779 11.81 -20.93 0.66
N ILE A 780 11.20 -19.76 0.42
CA ILE A 780 11.08 -19.10 -0.89
C ILE A 780 11.80 -17.75 -0.96
N GLY A 781 12.51 -17.36 0.11
CA GLY A 781 13.20 -16.07 0.22
C GLY A 781 12.33 -14.93 0.77
N ARG A 782 11.12 -15.23 1.26
CA ARG A 782 10.17 -14.24 1.82
C ARG A 782 10.18 -14.23 3.36
N PRO A 783 9.85 -13.10 4.03
CA PRO A 783 9.82 -13.04 5.48
C PRO A 783 8.62 -13.83 6.07
N PRO A 784 8.72 -14.35 7.30
CA PRO A 784 7.62 -15.07 7.97
C PRO A 784 6.29 -14.33 8.05
N ALA A 785 6.30 -12.99 8.08
CA ALA A 785 5.09 -12.16 8.13
C ALA A 785 4.23 -12.27 6.86
N GLU A 786 4.85 -12.50 5.69
CA GLU A 786 4.15 -12.64 4.39
C GLU A 786 3.67 -14.08 4.13
N ILE A 787 3.86 -15.01 5.08
CA ILE A 787 3.63 -16.45 4.91
C ILE A 787 2.55 -16.97 5.86
N THR A 788 1.61 -17.72 5.29
CA THR A 788 0.51 -18.38 5.98
C THR A 788 0.23 -19.76 5.40
N PHE A 789 -0.67 -20.51 6.04
CA PHE A 789 -0.99 -21.89 5.71
C PHE A 789 -2.50 -22.10 5.74
N ALA A 790 -3.07 -22.65 4.67
CA ALA A 790 -4.50 -22.99 4.59
C ALA A 790 -4.74 -24.09 3.55
N ASN A 791 -5.79 -24.89 3.73
CA ASN A 791 -6.17 -25.96 2.80
C ASN A 791 -6.87 -25.38 1.56
N ILE A 792 -6.09 -24.94 0.58
CA ILE A 792 -6.58 -24.26 -0.63
C ILE A 792 -7.16 -25.28 -1.62
N ASN A 793 -6.48 -26.41 -1.78
CA ASN A 793 -6.83 -27.40 -2.79
C ASN A 793 -7.99 -28.36 -2.39
N ASN A 794 -8.41 -28.33 -1.11
CA ASN A 794 -9.45 -29.16 -0.48
C ASN A 794 -9.12 -30.66 -0.36
N ASP A 795 -7.84 -31.04 -0.27
CA ASP A 795 -7.41 -32.44 -0.07
C ASP A 795 -7.38 -32.88 1.41
N GLY A 796 -7.44 -31.91 2.32
CA GLY A 796 -7.44 -32.12 3.77
C GLY A 796 -6.24 -31.51 4.49
N LYS A 797 -5.21 -31.06 3.76
CA LYS A 797 -3.96 -30.52 4.35
C LYS A 797 -3.81 -29.05 4.05
N ALA A 798 -3.01 -28.37 4.86
CA ALA A 798 -2.64 -26.99 4.65
C ALA A 798 -1.53 -26.88 3.60
N ASP A 799 -1.79 -26.01 2.61
CA ASP A 799 -0.87 -25.59 1.58
C ASP A 799 -0.03 -24.38 2.08
N TYR A 800 1.19 -24.23 1.58
CA TYR A 800 2.08 -23.11 1.93
C TYR A 800 1.75 -21.91 1.04
N ILE A 801 1.46 -20.75 1.63
CA ILE A 801 0.98 -19.58 0.91
C ILE A 801 1.88 -18.38 1.20
N TRP A 802 2.36 -17.73 0.15
CA TRP A 802 2.93 -16.38 0.21
C TRP A 802 1.91 -15.39 -0.34
N THR A 803 1.65 -14.32 0.40
CA THR A 803 0.77 -13.23 -0.05
C THR A 803 1.63 -12.04 -0.44
N ASP A 804 1.51 -11.56 -1.68
CA ASP A 804 2.21 -10.36 -2.12
C ASP A 804 1.73 -9.14 -1.28
N PRO A 805 2.63 -8.42 -0.60
CA PRO A 805 2.24 -7.37 0.36
C PRO A 805 1.59 -6.15 -0.32
N LEU A 806 1.93 -5.85 -1.57
CA LEU A 806 1.41 -4.68 -2.29
C LEU A 806 0.03 -4.94 -2.92
N SER A 807 -0.17 -6.15 -3.47
CA SER A 807 -1.34 -6.47 -4.30
C SER A 807 -2.34 -7.43 -3.64
N GLY A 808 -1.96 -8.05 -2.52
CA GLY A 808 -2.76 -9.09 -1.86
C GLY A 808 -2.84 -10.40 -2.64
N GLN A 809 -2.07 -10.58 -3.72
CA GLN A 809 -2.14 -11.76 -4.56
C GLN A 809 -1.50 -12.99 -3.86
N PRO A 810 -2.25 -14.09 -3.63
CA PRO A 810 -1.67 -15.36 -3.20
C PRO A 810 -0.79 -16.03 -4.26
N HIS A 811 0.28 -16.64 -3.78
CA HIS A 811 1.10 -17.64 -4.46
C HIS A 811 1.14 -18.91 -3.60
N VAL A 812 0.75 -20.05 -4.16
CA VAL A 812 0.46 -21.27 -3.40
C VAL A 812 1.38 -22.43 -3.80
N TRP A 813 1.91 -23.13 -2.80
CA TRP A 813 2.60 -24.40 -2.95
C TRP A 813 1.79 -25.50 -2.26
N CYS A 814 1.18 -26.35 -3.07
CA CYS A 814 0.32 -27.42 -2.60
C CYS A 814 1.10 -28.50 -1.85
N ASN A 815 0.48 -29.05 -0.81
CA ASN A 815 1.12 -29.98 0.13
C ASN A 815 0.91 -31.46 -0.27
N HIS A 816 1.98 -32.09 -0.72
CA HIS A 816 1.98 -33.48 -1.18
C HIS A 816 2.47 -34.49 -0.12
N TYR A 817 2.68 -34.07 1.15
CA TYR A 817 3.20 -34.94 2.22
C TYR A 817 2.39 -36.25 2.35
N PRO A 818 3.02 -37.43 2.56
CA PRO A 818 4.45 -37.69 2.72
C PRO A 818 5.23 -37.91 1.41
N SER A 819 4.67 -37.55 0.25
CA SER A 819 5.37 -37.65 -1.04
C SER A 819 6.42 -36.55 -1.19
N GLN A 820 7.49 -36.84 -1.93
CA GLN A 820 8.59 -35.90 -2.18
C GLN A 820 8.65 -35.50 -3.67
N PRO A 821 8.89 -34.21 -3.99
CA PRO A 821 8.96 -33.07 -3.08
C PRO A 821 7.59 -32.76 -2.44
N VAL A 822 7.60 -32.32 -1.18
CA VAL A 822 6.37 -32.01 -0.42
C VAL A 822 5.65 -30.78 -0.95
N TRP A 823 6.37 -29.68 -1.13
CA TRP A 823 5.79 -28.39 -1.53
C TRP A 823 5.99 -28.17 -3.02
N LEU A 824 4.88 -28.18 -3.78
CA LEU A 824 4.88 -27.97 -5.22
C LEU A 824 4.01 -26.78 -5.60
N ALA A 825 4.57 -25.82 -6.33
CA ALA A 825 3.81 -24.68 -6.85
C ALA A 825 2.60 -25.19 -7.64
N CYS A 826 1.41 -24.68 -7.30
CA CYS A 826 0.15 -25.05 -7.92
C CYS A 826 -0.62 -23.81 -8.35
N ASP A 827 -1.42 -23.95 -9.41
CA ASP A 827 -2.17 -22.83 -9.97
C ASP A 827 -3.28 -22.40 -9.00
N TYR A 828 -3.16 -21.18 -8.49
CA TYR A 828 -4.26 -20.47 -7.83
C TYR A 828 -4.72 -19.33 -8.75
N PRO A 829 -6.03 -19.09 -8.91
CA PRO A 829 -6.52 -18.03 -9.78
C PRO A 829 -5.99 -16.66 -9.35
N ASN A 830 -5.73 -15.78 -10.32
CA ASN A 830 -5.48 -14.37 -10.03
C ASN A 830 -6.72 -13.79 -9.34
N VAL A 831 -6.55 -13.30 -8.12
CA VAL A 831 -7.64 -12.69 -7.36
C VAL A 831 -7.64 -11.20 -7.65
N ARG A 832 -8.81 -10.66 -8.00
CA ARG A 832 -8.99 -9.22 -8.15
C ARG A 832 -9.20 -8.57 -6.78
N GLY A 833 -8.18 -8.64 -5.91
CA GLY A 833 -8.13 -7.73 -4.77
C GLY A 833 -8.15 -6.29 -5.27
N GLU A 834 -9.01 -5.44 -4.72
CA GLU A 834 -9.22 -4.04 -5.15
C GLU A 834 -8.04 -3.12 -4.74
N GLY A 835 -6.79 -3.53 -4.99
CA GLY A 835 -5.58 -2.84 -4.53
C GLY A 835 -5.28 -3.03 -3.03
N MET A 836 -5.91 -4.01 -2.37
CA MET A 836 -5.68 -4.26 -0.94
C MET A 836 -4.28 -4.80 -0.64
N ALA A 837 -3.68 -4.30 0.43
CA ALA A 837 -2.44 -4.82 0.99
C ALA A 837 -2.57 -6.30 1.39
N GLY A 838 -1.49 -7.07 1.26
CA GLY A 838 -1.43 -8.48 1.69
C GLY A 838 -1.67 -8.67 3.18
N ALA A 839 -1.35 -7.67 4.00
CA ALA A 839 -1.66 -7.64 5.44
C ALA A 839 -3.16 -7.53 5.76
N ASN A 840 -4.03 -7.40 4.75
CA ASN A 840 -5.48 -7.37 4.84
C ASN A 840 -6.14 -8.62 4.20
N VAL A 841 -5.36 -9.67 3.90
CA VAL A 841 -5.85 -10.93 3.32
C VAL A 841 -5.77 -12.07 4.34
N LEU A 842 -6.90 -12.71 4.59
CA LEU A 842 -7.01 -13.97 5.32
C LEU A 842 -7.35 -15.12 4.36
N TYR A 843 -7.24 -16.37 4.83
CA TYR A 843 -7.64 -17.55 4.06
C TYR A 843 -8.63 -18.36 4.87
N ALA A 844 -9.82 -18.58 4.30
CA ALA A 844 -10.92 -19.21 5.01
C ALA A 844 -11.84 -20.01 4.06
N LYS A 845 -12.39 -21.10 4.56
CA LYS A 845 -13.38 -21.93 3.90
C LYS A 845 -14.78 -21.41 4.23
N VAL A 846 -15.20 -20.36 3.51
CA VAL A 846 -16.55 -19.76 3.67
C VAL A 846 -17.69 -20.67 3.20
N GLN A 847 -17.41 -21.74 2.45
CA GLN A 847 -18.39 -22.67 1.88
C GLN A 847 -17.96 -24.15 1.98
N ASN A 848 -18.90 -25.04 2.32
CA ASN A 848 -18.61 -26.46 2.55
C ASN A 848 -18.39 -27.31 1.27
N ARG A 849 -17.98 -26.67 0.16
CA ARG A 849 -17.77 -27.31 -1.16
C ARG A 849 -16.42 -26.98 -1.81
N THR A 850 -15.76 -25.93 -1.34
CA THR A 850 -14.45 -25.47 -1.84
C THR A 850 -13.40 -25.69 -0.75
N GLY A 851 -12.12 -25.53 -1.11
CA GLY A 851 -11.08 -25.28 -0.13
C GLY A 851 -11.19 -23.85 0.44
N ALA A 852 -10.20 -23.47 1.22
CA ALA A 852 -10.02 -22.09 1.67
C ALA A 852 -9.83 -21.14 0.48
N GLN A 853 -10.37 -19.94 0.61
CA GLN A 853 -10.32 -18.87 -0.38
C GLN A 853 -9.67 -17.64 0.24
N ALA A 854 -9.09 -16.76 -0.59
CA ALA A 854 -8.66 -15.46 -0.15
C ALA A 854 -9.88 -14.63 0.29
N VAL A 855 -9.83 -14.13 1.53
CA VAL A 855 -10.84 -13.25 2.13
C VAL A 855 -10.17 -11.93 2.47
N PHE A 856 -10.57 -10.87 1.78
CA PHE A 856 -10.12 -9.50 1.98
C PHE A 856 -10.87 -8.90 3.16
N VAL A 857 -10.13 -8.37 4.13
CA VAL A 857 -10.66 -7.68 5.31
C VAL A 857 -10.47 -6.18 5.12
N ASN A 858 -11.56 -5.41 5.12
CA ASN A 858 -11.48 -3.97 5.16
C ASN A 858 -10.92 -3.53 6.53
N PRO A 859 -9.75 -2.85 6.61
CA PRO A 859 -9.19 -2.43 7.89
C PRO A 859 -10.06 -1.41 8.63
N ASP A 860 -10.85 -0.57 7.97
CA ASP A 860 -11.60 0.49 8.65
C ASP A 860 -12.64 -0.08 9.64
N ASN A 861 -13.29 -1.19 9.29
CA ASN A 861 -14.45 -1.74 10.00
C ASN A 861 -14.46 -3.27 10.17
N GLY A 862 -13.52 -3.99 9.56
CA GLY A 862 -13.49 -5.45 9.54
C GLY A 862 -14.55 -6.11 8.65
N ALA A 863 -15.10 -5.39 7.67
CA ALA A 863 -15.95 -5.98 6.63
C ALA A 863 -15.14 -6.96 5.78
N ILE A 864 -15.80 -7.99 5.25
CA ILE A 864 -15.12 -9.03 4.47
C ILE A 864 -15.71 -9.21 3.07
N ALA A 865 -14.83 -9.43 2.10
CA ALA A 865 -15.14 -9.93 0.76
C ALA A 865 -14.33 -11.19 0.48
N ALA A 866 -14.90 -12.18 -0.21
CA ALA A 866 -14.21 -13.42 -0.58
C ALA A 866 -14.23 -13.61 -2.09
N SER A 867 -13.14 -14.13 -2.66
CA SER A 867 -13.08 -14.43 -4.09
C SER A 867 -13.98 -15.62 -4.45
N HIS A 868 -15.07 -15.40 -5.18
CA HIS A 868 -16.07 -16.43 -5.47
C HIS A 868 -16.56 -16.38 -6.91
N ASP A 869 -16.30 -17.46 -7.67
CA ASP A 869 -16.87 -17.75 -8.99
C ASP A 869 -16.82 -16.60 -10.04
N GLY A 870 -15.84 -15.70 -9.91
CA GLY A 870 -15.63 -14.55 -10.81
C GLY A 870 -15.99 -13.19 -10.22
N CYS A 871 -16.41 -13.15 -8.95
CA CYS A 871 -16.36 -12.00 -8.06
C CYS A 871 -14.99 -11.96 -7.38
#